data_AF-A0A352KX95-F1
#
_entry.id   AF-A0A352KX95-F1
#
_cell.length_a   1.000
_cell.length_b   1.000
_cell.length_c   1.000
_cell.angle_alpha   90.00
_cell.angle_beta   90.00
_cell.angle_gamma   90.00
#
_symmetry.space_group_name_H-M   'P 1'
#
loop_
_entity.id
_entity.type
_entity.pdbx_description
1 polymer ?
#
loop_
_entity_poly.entity_id
_entity_poly.type
_entity_poly.pdbx_seq_one_letter_code
_entity_poly.pdbx_strand_id
1 'polypeptide(L)'
;MKRSRNLSSWIRRATAPAAIAAALVAGGVARGQDPLPPDPVIPEAAVAELLAPEVGVEPVGLIDPAVGMMNLALDGWFAGSELRAAETILRAPRKFGAWTVDMGDAGLHIGSLSAHADVGNVVDLNGTRSGSIYQTLNLIPGTPYRIRFLMSGNWRTNPLKPRSLSVLVGLQKFTFTMTKPANWAPNQMGWEEKVIDFIPQKAVVGLRFSSESPAMADGAAICQVSVLTKRPQPGPLDSIPVPLPADLADYVVDRDAAVVLGKALFWDAQVGSDGRTACASCHWNAGADIRPVNDLHPGAPGSAFGHQTSAGPALAAAAVQNFRGANQLLSSEDFPFHRVQNPTEPASVDGNPVTRDTMEVAGSEGVLNRRYTRHNPGSAWDEGEDTPDAVAQVDGVAVRQATGRNAPTSVNAIFFDRTFWDGRARRYFNGVNPLGELDPTARVLQSNPDGTMSPVKILIDNASLASQASGPPNSSVEMAWSGRSFAELGRKLLGLRPLAQQQVAEDDSVLGLYRDSCGRGLNQDTAGYAALIRRAFQPKWWNGQKLTADGYTHMEANFSLYWGLAIMMYESTLVSNDAPYDRYAKGDQTALSAAAKEGLRIFMNEGRCINCHHGPEFAGATVSSIRGVLSEPDGHGVTLMPMAIGIAFYDEGFYNIGVRPTPEDIGVGATVPGLGPLAYSRREQLGENIDPLNVVTPDRRVAVDGAFKTPTLRNVELTGPYMHNGGMKSLTEVVQFYTRGADFRKTNIQNLDPDVHGISQLQGNPESIAAVVEFLKHLTDERVRLQKAPFDHPELVLVNGHSTTTMPRATDNLVVLSATGAQGGKPLQTFEQVLENGLDLFPISNPRPVAPAAPTPDPVAASPAAVEPAAVEPAAAAPVAPEPAVIGPVEPVVAEPAAAVAPAAP
;
A
#
# COMPACT_ATOMS: atom_id res chain seq x y z
N MET A 1 44.65 8.45 -37.73
CA MET A 1 45.70 9.41 -38.19
C MET A 1 45.17 10.85 -38.06
N LYS A 2 45.97 11.86 -38.42
CA LYS A 2 45.71 13.32 -38.50
C LYS A 2 44.23 13.67 -38.85
N ARG A 3 43.48 14.53 -38.11
CA ARG A 3 43.58 15.98 -37.77
C ARG A 3 42.87 16.92 -38.78
N SER A 4 42.36 18.07 -38.28
CA SER A 4 41.89 19.29 -39.00
C SER A 4 40.47 19.26 -39.60
N ARG A 5 39.74 20.38 -39.79
CA ARG A 5 39.54 21.64 -38.99
C ARG A 5 38.41 22.51 -39.61
N ASN A 6 37.55 23.08 -38.75
CA ASN A 6 36.93 24.42 -38.77
C ASN A 6 36.31 25.12 -40.03
N LEU A 7 35.18 25.79 -39.74
CA LEU A 7 34.68 27.09 -40.25
C LEU A 7 33.98 27.20 -41.64
N SER A 8 32.64 27.28 -41.57
CA SER A 8 31.74 28.29 -42.14
C SER A 8 32.24 29.32 -43.19
N SER A 9 31.48 29.49 -44.28
CA SER A 9 30.70 30.73 -44.55
C SER A 9 29.98 30.71 -45.91
N TRP A 10 28.73 31.19 -45.96
CA TRP A 10 28.02 31.74 -47.14
C TRP A 10 27.00 32.80 -46.67
N ILE A 11 26.59 33.74 -47.54
CA ILE A 11 26.32 35.15 -47.13
C ILE A 11 25.07 35.78 -47.80
N ARG A 12 24.15 36.30 -46.96
CA ARG A 12 23.11 37.36 -47.22
C ARG A 12 22.00 36.96 -48.26
N ARG A 13 20.89 37.71 -48.48
CA ARG A 13 20.55 39.13 -48.21
C ARG A 13 19.02 39.43 -48.22
N ALA A 14 18.51 40.21 -47.25
CA ALA A 14 17.22 40.98 -47.26
C ALA A 14 15.89 40.17 -47.38
N THR A 15 14.66 40.68 -47.16
CA THR A 15 14.08 42.04 -46.91
C THR A 15 12.90 42.01 -45.91
N ALA A 16 12.51 43.19 -45.38
CA ALA A 16 11.19 43.56 -44.82
C ALA A 16 10.98 45.09 -45.07
N PRO A 17 9.85 45.79 -44.72
CA PRO A 17 8.55 45.36 -44.15
C PRO A 17 7.27 45.97 -44.82
N ALA A 18 6.06 45.55 -44.39
CA ALA A 18 4.74 46.24 -44.47
C ALA A 18 3.71 45.52 -43.54
N ALA A 19 2.57 46.03 -43.01
CA ALA A 19 1.85 47.32 -42.95
C ALA A 19 0.42 47.33 -43.59
N ILE A 20 -0.49 48.20 -43.07
CA ILE A 20 -1.94 48.42 -43.41
C ILE A 20 -2.86 47.29 -42.86
N ALA A 21 -3.74 47.44 -41.85
CA ALA A 21 -4.91 48.35 -41.60
C ALA A 21 -6.18 48.00 -42.42
N ALA A 22 -7.44 48.26 -42.03
CA ALA A 22 -8.13 48.42 -40.73
C ALA A 22 -9.67 48.52 -41.04
N ALA A 23 -10.57 48.13 -40.13
CA ALA A 23 -12.02 48.33 -40.28
C ALA A 23 -12.73 48.51 -38.91
N LEU A 24 -13.87 49.20 -38.89
CA LEU A 24 -14.53 49.76 -37.69
C LEU A 24 -16.07 49.83 -37.86
N VAL A 25 -16.77 50.52 -36.93
CA VAL A 25 -18.23 50.89 -36.89
C VAL A 25 -19.13 49.85 -36.18
N ALA A 26 -20.08 50.19 -35.27
CA ALA A 26 -20.35 51.35 -34.38
C ALA A 26 -21.49 50.92 -33.40
N GLY A 27 -21.92 51.65 -32.34
CA GLY A 27 -21.51 52.93 -31.71
C GLY A 27 -21.51 52.79 -30.17
N GLY A 28 -21.34 53.80 -29.31
CA GLY A 28 -22.07 55.09 -29.19
C GLY A 28 -23.11 54.97 -28.05
N VAL A 29 -23.23 55.84 -27.03
CA VAL A 29 -22.88 57.27 -26.90
C VAL A 29 -22.60 57.67 -25.42
N ALA A 30 -21.55 58.49 -25.17
CA ALA A 30 -21.32 59.57 -24.16
C ALA A 30 -21.92 59.53 -22.71
N ARG A 31 -21.36 60.17 -21.67
CA ARG A 31 -20.06 60.86 -21.36
C ARG A 31 -20.01 61.13 -19.83
N GLY A 32 -18.84 61.24 -19.19
CA GLY A 32 -18.79 61.45 -17.73
C GLY A 32 -17.45 61.83 -17.05
N GLN A 33 -16.77 62.87 -17.56
CA GLN A 33 -15.63 63.59 -16.90
C GLN A 33 -14.27 62.85 -16.75
N ASP A 34 -13.20 63.65 -16.80
CA ASP A 34 -11.77 63.28 -16.79
C ASP A 34 -11.13 63.53 -15.40
N PRO A 35 -9.84 63.19 -15.15
CA PRO A 35 -8.90 62.34 -15.91
C PRO A 35 -8.35 61.15 -15.10
N LEU A 36 -7.71 60.19 -15.76
CA LEU A 36 -6.90 59.16 -15.08
C LEU A 36 -5.50 59.70 -14.72
N PRO A 37 -4.97 59.41 -13.51
CA PRO A 37 -3.58 59.67 -13.15
C PRO A 37 -2.62 58.65 -13.82
N PRO A 38 -1.30 58.94 -13.87
CA PRO A 38 -0.31 58.04 -14.45
C PRO A 38 -0.10 56.75 -13.62
N ASP A 39 0.59 55.78 -14.22
CA ASP A 39 0.91 54.48 -13.61
C ASP A 39 1.52 54.61 -12.20
N PRO A 40 1.15 53.72 -11.25
CA PRO A 40 1.68 53.76 -9.90
C PRO A 40 3.17 53.40 -9.89
N VAL A 41 4.02 54.42 -9.67
CA VAL A 41 5.43 54.22 -9.33
C VAL A 41 5.50 53.46 -8.01
N ILE A 42 5.80 52.15 -8.09
CA ILE A 42 6.08 51.32 -6.92
C ILE A 42 7.32 51.90 -6.23
N PRO A 43 7.26 52.32 -4.95
CA PRO A 43 8.44 52.83 -4.24
C PRO A 43 9.49 51.72 -4.10
N GLU A 44 10.78 52.05 -4.23
CA GLU A 44 11.88 51.08 -4.13
C GLU A 44 11.91 50.31 -2.78
N ALA A 45 11.27 50.86 -1.73
CA ALA A 45 11.06 50.17 -0.46
C ALA A 45 10.24 48.88 -0.58
N ALA A 46 9.27 48.80 -1.50
CA ALA A 46 8.34 47.67 -1.63
C ALA A 46 8.93 46.45 -2.38
N VAL A 47 10.18 46.53 -2.84
CA VAL A 47 10.91 45.41 -3.47
C VAL A 47 11.97 44.81 -2.53
N ALA A 48 12.29 45.50 -1.43
CA ALA A 48 13.32 45.07 -0.47
C ALA A 48 12.83 44.02 0.55
N GLU A 49 11.51 43.93 0.78
CA GLU A 49 10.93 43.12 1.86
C GLU A 49 10.76 41.63 1.51
N LEU A 50 10.93 41.25 0.24
CA LEU A 50 10.68 39.88 -0.24
C LEU A 50 11.89 38.92 -0.15
N LEU A 51 12.99 39.34 0.47
CA LEU A 51 14.21 38.54 0.67
C LEU A 51 14.87 38.70 2.06
N ALA A 52 14.18 39.31 3.03
CA ALA A 52 14.63 39.31 4.41
C ALA A 52 14.26 37.96 5.09
N PRO A 53 15.24 37.16 5.58
CA PRO A 53 14.90 35.97 6.33
C PRO A 53 14.39 36.35 7.72
N GLU A 54 13.23 35.82 8.12
CA GLU A 54 12.66 36.07 9.44
C GLU A 54 13.55 35.50 10.55
N VAL A 55 13.73 36.28 11.62
CA VAL A 55 14.47 35.88 12.82
C VAL A 55 13.54 36.02 14.03
N GLY A 56 12.82 34.95 14.33
CA GLY A 56 11.92 34.87 15.48
C GLY A 56 12.64 34.65 16.80
N VAL A 57 12.03 35.14 17.89
CA VAL A 57 12.35 34.77 19.28
C VAL A 57 11.02 34.45 19.96
N GLU A 58 10.67 33.17 19.97
CA GLU A 58 9.43 32.67 20.57
C GLU A 58 9.48 32.70 22.11
N PRO A 59 8.39 33.10 22.80
CA PRO A 59 8.27 32.94 24.24
C PRO A 59 8.02 31.46 24.60
N VAL A 60 8.48 31.03 25.77
CA VAL A 60 8.39 29.62 26.21
C VAL A 60 6.93 29.20 26.49
N GLY A 61 6.28 28.63 25.48
CA GLY A 61 4.98 27.97 25.58
C GLY A 61 5.11 26.45 25.70
N LEU A 62 4.17 25.79 26.39
CA LEU A 62 4.15 24.33 26.61
C LEU A 62 3.59 23.55 25.41
N ILE A 63 4.06 23.87 24.20
CA ILE A 63 3.79 23.14 22.96
C ILE A 63 5.12 23.06 22.20
N ASP A 64 5.68 21.86 22.03
CA ASP A 64 6.84 21.66 21.16
C ASP A 64 6.41 21.05 19.81
N PRO A 65 6.30 21.84 18.74
CA PRO A 65 5.98 21.36 17.40
C PRO A 65 7.15 20.65 16.69
N ALA A 66 8.16 20.13 17.43
CA ALA A 66 9.26 19.35 16.87
C ALA A 66 9.57 18.03 17.61
N VAL A 67 8.60 17.47 18.36
CA VAL A 67 8.69 16.09 18.86
C VAL A 67 8.57 15.10 17.69
N GLY A 68 9.64 14.97 16.90
CA GLY A 68 9.73 14.07 15.75
C GLY A 68 10.17 14.70 14.43
N MET A 69 11.34 15.35 14.37
CA MET A 69 12.08 15.47 13.09
C MET A 69 13.55 15.05 13.27
N MET A 70 14.15 14.36 12.28
CA MET A 70 15.53 13.84 12.42
C MET A 70 16.51 14.99 12.62
N ASN A 71 17.36 14.89 13.64
CA ASN A 71 18.49 15.80 13.74
C ASN A 71 19.60 15.40 12.74
N LEU A 72 19.68 16.16 11.64
CA LEU A 72 20.70 16.02 10.60
C LEU A 72 22.03 16.70 10.96
N ALA A 73 22.08 17.50 12.04
CA ALA A 73 23.34 17.92 12.64
C ALA A 73 23.90 16.77 13.50
N LEU A 74 24.93 16.11 12.96
CA LEU A 74 25.63 15.02 13.62
C LEU A 74 26.24 15.52 14.94
N ASP A 75 26.08 14.74 16.02
CA ASP A 75 26.50 15.11 17.38
C ASP A 75 26.03 16.52 17.83
N GLY A 76 24.79 16.88 17.51
CA GLY A 76 24.17 18.16 17.93
C GLY A 76 24.08 18.39 19.45
N TRP A 77 24.27 17.32 20.23
CA TRP A 77 24.33 17.33 21.70
C TRP A 77 25.79 17.43 22.23
N PHE A 78 26.79 17.45 21.35
CA PHE A 78 28.22 17.52 21.67
C PHE A 78 28.74 16.40 22.61
N ALA A 79 28.05 15.26 22.64
CA ALA A 79 28.31 14.14 23.54
C ALA A 79 29.38 13.18 23.00
N GLY A 80 29.51 13.07 21.67
CA GLY A 80 30.39 12.12 20.98
C GLY A 80 31.89 12.42 21.05
N SER A 81 32.35 13.30 21.96
CA SER A 81 33.68 13.91 21.93
C SER A 81 34.85 13.01 22.39
N GLU A 82 34.59 11.79 22.88
CA GLU A 82 35.50 10.90 23.64
C GLU A 82 36.11 11.49 24.94
N LEU A 83 36.16 12.82 25.07
CA LEU A 83 36.74 13.55 26.18
C LEU A 83 35.98 13.32 27.50
N ARG A 84 36.71 13.47 28.61
CA ARG A 84 36.22 13.20 29.98
C ARG A 84 36.60 14.27 31.01
N ALA A 85 37.38 15.28 30.62
CA ALA A 85 37.72 16.39 31.51
C ALA A 85 36.59 17.43 31.51
N ALA A 86 36.26 17.97 32.69
CA ALA A 86 35.12 18.87 32.88
C ALA A 86 35.16 20.15 32.02
N GLU A 87 36.35 20.56 31.57
CA GLU A 87 36.56 21.65 30.63
C GLU A 87 37.77 21.30 29.75
N THR A 88 37.64 21.43 28.42
CA THR A 88 38.73 21.14 27.47
C THR A 88 38.77 22.20 26.36
N ILE A 89 39.90 22.91 26.23
CA ILE A 89 40.11 23.86 25.12
C ILE A 89 40.56 23.12 23.87
N LEU A 90 39.78 23.26 22.80
CA LEU A 90 39.98 22.63 21.50
C LEU A 90 40.48 23.68 20.51
N ARG A 91 41.75 23.56 20.08
CA ARG A 91 42.39 24.49 19.15
C ARG A 91 42.30 23.99 17.71
N ALA A 92 42.00 24.87 16.77
CA ALA A 92 41.91 24.51 15.36
C ALA A 92 43.28 24.15 14.74
N PRO A 93 43.35 23.20 13.77
CA PRO A 93 42.27 22.31 13.35
C PRO A 93 42.14 21.08 14.28
N ARG A 94 40.95 20.83 14.84
CA ARG A 94 40.72 19.66 15.70
C ARG A 94 39.29 19.14 15.62
N LYS A 95 39.11 17.82 15.50
CA LYS A 95 37.80 17.16 15.64
C LYS A 95 37.42 16.88 17.09
N PHE A 96 36.11 16.87 17.35
CA PHE A 96 35.47 16.33 18.56
C PHE A 96 34.08 15.81 18.15
N GLY A 97 33.83 14.51 18.36
CA GLY A 97 32.64 13.86 17.79
C GLY A 97 32.57 14.07 16.27
N ALA A 98 31.41 14.48 15.78
CA ALA A 98 31.22 14.80 14.36
C ALA A 98 31.72 16.21 13.96
N TRP A 99 31.95 17.09 14.93
CA TRP A 99 32.32 18.49 14.70
C TRP A 99 33.82 18.68 14.51
N THR A 100 34.18 19.73 13.77
CA THR A 100 35.57 20.17 13.58
C THR A 100 35.70 21.62 14.03
N VAL A 101 36.56 21.91 15.01
CA VAL A 101 37.03 23.27 15.28
C VAL A 101 37.96 23.66 14.13
N ASP A 102 37.52 24.57 13.27
CA ASP A 102 38.18 24.90 12.01
C ASP A 102 38.88 26.26 12.02
N MET A 103 38.51 27.17 12.93
CA MET A 103 39.26 28.39 13.22
C MET A 103 39.37 28.65 14.74
N GLY A 104 40.39 29.40 15.16
CA GLY A 104 40.52 29.90 16.53
C GLY A 104 40.75 28.82 17.59
N ASP A 105 39.96 28.87 18.67
CA ASP A 105 39.74 27.78 19.62
C ASP A 105 38.34 27.86 20.28
N ALA A 106 37.87 26.73 20.82
CA ALA A 106 36.56 26.58 21.46
C ALA A 106 36.69 25.81 22.78
N GLY A 107 35.89 26.16 23.79
CA GLY A 107 35.82 25.45 25.07
C GLY A 107 34.72 24.39 25.06
N LEU A 108 35.07 23.11 25.24
CA LEU A 108 34.09 22.05 25.48
C LEU A 108 33.93 21.85 26.99
N HIS A 109 32.71 22.08 27.49
CA HIS A 109 32.35 21.99 28.90
C HIS A 109 31.52 20.73 29.16
N ILE A 110 32.09 19.81 29.93
CA ILE A 110 31.48 18.54 30.34
C ILE A 110 31.03 18.69 31.79
N GLY A 111 29.77 19.05 32.01
CA GLY A 111 29.19 19.30 33.35
C GLY A 111 29.70 20.55 34.08
N SER A 112 30.69 21.28 33.56
CA SER A 112 31.18 22.55 34.17
C SER A 112 30.34 23.79 33.84
N LEU A 113 29.36 23.64 32.93
CA LEU A 113 28.27 24.57 32.65
C LEU A 113 26.98 23.74 32.50
N SER A 114 25.85 24.27 32.97
CA SER A 114 24.53 23.63 32.81
C SER A 114 24.04 23.72 31.37
N ALA A 115 23.79 22.57 30.75
CA ALA A 115 22.93 22.44 29.58
C ALA A 115 21.45 22.62 29.99
N HIS A 116 20.56 22.79 29.00
CA HIS A 116 19.13 23.01 29.21
C HIS A 116 18.33 21.71 29.49
N ALA A 117 18.91 20.57 29.17
CA ALA A 117 18.48 19.24 29.61
C ALA A 117 19.69 18.52 30.22
N ASP A 118 19.47 17.49 31.04
CA ASP A 118 20.53 16.67 31.66
C ASP A 118 21.25 15.72 30.67
N VAL A 119 21.28 16.09 29.40
CA VAL A 119 21.82 15.32 28.27
C VAL A 119 22.67 16.24 27.40
N GLY A 120 23.91 15.83 27.11
CA GLY A 120 24.84 16.56 26.24
C GLY A 120 25.83 17.47 26.96
N ASN A 121 26.67 18.14 26.17
CA ASN A 121 27.71 19.07 26.63
C ASN A 121 27.47 20.49 26.09
N VAL A 122 28.18 21.47 26.65
CA VAL A 122 28.15 22.87 26.20
C VAL A 122 29.43 23.21 25.43
N VAL A 123 29.31 23.90 24.30
CA VAL A 123 30.46 24.45 23.56
C VAL A 123 30.47 25.97 23.70
N ASP A 124 31.51 26.52 24.31
CA ASP A 124 31.87 27.94 24.21
C ASP A 124 32.64 28.16 22.89
N LEU A 125 32.17 29.08 22.05
CA LEU A 125 32.79 29.44 20.77
C LEU A 125 34.03 30.33 20.93
N ASN A 126 34.45 30.62 22.18
CA ASN A 126 35.82 31.02 22.50
C ASN A 126 36.43 30.00 23.49
N GLY A 127 37.75 29.80 23.45
CA GLY A 127 38.49 29.12 24.54
C GLY A 127 39.58 30.00 25.15
N THR A 128 40.36 30.66 24.29
CA THR A 128 41.26 31.78 24.64
C THR A 128 41.11 32.96 23.68
N ARG A 129 40.44 32.74 22.54
CA ARG A 129 40.11 33.70 21.47
C ARG A 129 38.85 33.22 20.75
N SER A 130 38.27 34.04 19.88
CA SER A 130 37.17 33.61 19.01
C SER A 130 37.58 32.43 18.12
N GLY A 131 36.74 31.40 18.08
CA GLY A 131 36.84 30.28 17.17
C GLY A 131 35.55 29.97 16.42
N SER A 132 35.57 28.88 15.69
CA SER A 132 34.40 28.34 14.99
C SER A 132 34.42 26.82 14.97
N ILE A 133 33.22 26.23 14.96
CA ILE A 133 33.00 24.80 14.77
C ILE A 133 32.21 24.58 13.49
N TYR A 134 32.55 23.53 12.76
CA TYR A 134 32.03 23.20 11.44
C TYR A 134 31.64 21.72 11.35
N GLN A 135 30.55 21.44 10.63
CA GLN A 135 30.27 20.13 10.05
C GLN A 135 29.67 20.25 8.65
N THR A 136 29.63 19.14 7.90
CA THR A 136 28.98 19.06 6.59
C THR A 136 27.67 18.28 6.72
N LEU A 137 26.57 18.87 6.28
CA LEU A 137 25.25 18.26 6.18
C LEU A 137 25.05 17.66 4.78
N ASN A 138 24.40 16.50 4.71
CA ASN A 138 23.83 15.98 3.47
C ASN A 138 22.32 16.27 3.49
N LEU A 139 21.83 17.00 2.50
CA LEU A 139 20.47 17.54 2.43
C LEU A 139 19.88 17.30 1.02
N ILE A 140 18.58 17.47 0.86
CA ILE A 140 17.91 17.41 -0.45
C ILE A 140 17.76 18.85 -0.97
N PRO A 141 18.27 19.19 -2.17
CA PRO A 141 18.09 20.52 -2.76
C PRO A 141 16.60 20.88 -2.91
N GLY A 142 16.23 22.13 -2.63
CA GLY A 142 14.84 22.59 -2.75
C GLY A 142 13.94 22.23 -1.57
N THR A 143 14.19 21.13 -0.85
CA THR A 143 13.44 20.77 0.36
C THR A 143 13.66 21.80 1.47
N PRO A 144 12.63 22.33 2.13
CA PRO A 144 12.80 23.23 3.27
C PRO A 144 13.33 22.51 4.54
N TYR A 145 14.20 23.20 5.27
CA TYR A 145 14.80 22.75 6.53
C TYR A 145 14.71 23.83 7.61
N ARG A 146 14.71 23.39 8.88
CA ARG A 146 14.75 24.24 10.08
C ARG A 146 15.95 23.89 10.94
N ILE A 147 16.78 24.88 11.26
CA ILE A 147 17.81 24.78 12.30
C ILE A 147 17.21 25.30 13.61
N ARG A 148 17.33 24.54 14.71
CA ARG A 148 17.11 25.04 16.08
C ARG A 148 18.42 24.90 16.85
N PHE A 149 18.74 25.83 17.74
CA PHE A 149 19.82 25.66 18.72
C PHE A 149 19.59 26.55 19.93
N LEU A 150 20.16 26.16 21.08
CA LEU A 150 20.18 27.03 22.25
C LEU A 150 21.44 27.86 22.28
N MET A 151 21.28 29.15 22.54
CA MET A 151 22.35 30.13 22.72
C MET A 151 22.36 30.62 24.18
N SER A 152 23.56 30.79 24.70
CA SER A 152 23.85 31.54 25.91
C SER A 152 25.22 32.25 25.76
N GLY A 153 25.74 32.79 26.84
CA GLY A 153 27.08 33.31 26.95
C GLY A 153 27.79 32.74 28.17
N ASN A 154 29.09 32.53 28.05
CA ASN A 154 29.94 32.37 29.21
C ASN A 154 30.30 33.79 29.71
N TRP A 155 29.90 34.15 30.92
CA TRP A 155 30.10 35.50 31.50
C TRP A 155 31.03 35.51 32.72
N ARG A 156 31.90 34.49 32.89
CA ARG A 156 32.82 34.34 34.04
C ARG A 156 33.79 35.53 34.20
N THR A 157 34.48 35.94 33.13
CA THR A 157 35.52 37.00 33.16
C THR A 157 35.05 38.37 32.66
N ASN A 158 34.05 38.42 31.78
CA ASN A 158 33.62 39.64 31.08
C ASN A 158 32.09 39.86 31.19
N PRO A 159 31.54 40.09 32.41
CA PRO A 159 30.10 40.06 32.68
C PRO A 159 29.28 41.19 32.05
N LEU A 160 29.90 42.32 31.68
CA LEU A 160 29.20 43.50 31.14
C LEU A 160 29.15 43.55 29.61
N LYS A 161 29.92 42.71 28.91
CA LYS A 161 29.90 42.65 27.44
C LYS A 161 28.78 41.71 26.98
N PRO A 162 28.07 42.00 25.87
CA PRO A 162 27.24 41.01 25.18
C PRO A 162 28.04 39.77 24.74
N ARG A 163 27.34 38.77 24.22
CA ARG A 163 27.92 37.67 23.44
C ARG A 163 27.23 37.57 22.11
N SER A 164 28.04 37.48 21.06
CA SER A 164 27.61 37.43 19.67
C SER A 164 28.22 36.23 18.97
N LEU A 165 27.38 35.53 18.20
CA LEU A 165 27.79 34.44 17.30
C LEU A 165 27.15 34.60 15.93
N SER A 166 27.72 33.94 14.95
CA SER A 166 27.09 33.75 13.65
C SER A 166 26.93 32.28 13.29
N VAL A 167 25.91 32.00 12.51
CA VAL A 167 25.63 30.69 11.91
C VAL A 167 25.71 30.86 10.40
N LEU A 168 26.62 30.13 9.76
CA LEU A 168 26.73 30.06 8.30
C LEU A 168 26.16 28.71 7.85
N VAL A 169 25.13 28.74 7.01
CA VAL A 169 24.58 27.56 6.34
C VAL A 169 24.72 27.74 4.83
N GLY A 170 25.63 26.96 4.22
CA GLY A 170 26.02 27.11 2.82
C GLY A 170 26.67 28.47 2.54
N LEU A 171 25.89 29.42 2.02
CA LEU A 171 26.29 30.81 1.75
C LEU A 171 25.52 31.85 2.59
N GLN A 172 24.52 31.44 3.36
CA GLN A 172 23.67 32.34 4.15
C GLN A 172 24.26 32.50 5.56
N LYS A 173 24.55 33.75 5.98
CA LYS A 173 25.07 34.08 7.32
C LYS A 173 23.99 34.75 8.17
N PHE A 174 23.66 34.12 9.29
CA PHE A 174 22.79 34.62 10.34
C PHE A 174 23.65 35.08 11.52
N THR A 175 23.24 36.12 12.26
CA THR A 175 24.02 36.65 13.40
C THR A 175 23.10 36.95 14.57
N PHE A 176 23.49 36.49 15.76
CA PHE A 176 22.72 36.58 17.00
C PHE A 176 23.56 37.25 18.07
N THR A 177 22.93 38.03 18.96
CA THR A 177 23.58 38.73 20.07
C THR A 177 22.71 38.69 21.30
N MET A 178 23.32 38.44 22.46
CA MET A 178 22.64 38.25 23.73
C MET A 178 23.37 39.02 24.85
N THR A 179 22.63 39.60 25.79
CA THR A 179 23.16 40.27 26.99
C THR A 179 23.08 39.35 28.21
N LYS A 180 23.95 39.53 29.21
CA LYS A 180 23.97 38.69 30.41
C LYS A 180 22.62 38.71 31.15
N PRO A 181 21.96 37.56 31.37
CA PRO A 181 20.77 37.47 32.21
C PRO A 181 21.06 37.90 33.67
N ALA A 182 20.10 38.57 34.32
CA ALA A 182 20.27 39.10 35.68
C ALA A 182 20.57 38.00 36.72
N ASN A 183 20.01 36.80 36.52
CA ASN A 183 20.18 35.60 37.33
C ASN A 183 21.25 34.63 36.79
N TRP A 184 22.11 35.06 35.84
CA TRP A 184 23.08 34.16 35.22
C TRP A 184 24.11 33.61 36.21
N ALA A 185 24.29 32.29 36.18
CA ALA A 185 25.33 31.54 36.88
C ALA A 185 25.78 30.32 36.05
N PRO A 186 26.93 29.68 36.35
CA PRO A 186 27.38 28.48 35.62
C PRO A 186 26.36 27.31 35.62
N ASN A 187 25.54 27.20 36.67
CA ASN A 187 24.43 26.25 36.81
C ASN A 187 23.06 26.84 36.44
N GLN A 188 23.00 28.07 35.94
CA GLN A 188 21.79 28.76 35.51
C GLN A 188 22.15 29.69 34.34
N MET A 189 22.47 29.09 33.19
CA MET A 189 23.01 29.78 32.01
C MET A 189 21.99 30.71 31.32
N GLY A 190 20.69 30.60 31.63
CA GLY A 190 19.64 31.44 31.03
C GLY A 190 19.58 31.30 29.50
N TRP A 191 19.46 30.06 29.02
CA TRP A 191 19.42 29.72 27.60
C TRP A 191 18.28 30.41 26.84
N GLU A 192 18.56 30.89 25.64
CA GLU A 192 17.56 31.35 24.66
C GLU A 192 17.60 30.44 23.43
N GLU A 193 16.44 30.00 22.93
CA GLU A 193 16.39 29.33 21.63
C GLU A 193 16.58 30.32 20.47
N LYS A 194 17.20 29.83 19.39
CA LYS A 194 17.34 30.49 18.09
C LYS A 194 16.94 29.53 16.98
N VAL A 195 16.20 30.04 16.00
CA VAL A 195 15.65 29.29 14.86
C VAL A 195 16.11 29.91 13.55
N ILE A 196 16.39 29.09 12.54
CA ILE A 196 16.73 29.49 11.17
C ILE A 196 16.01 28.55 10.20
N ASP A 197 15.09 29.07 9.39
CA ASP A 197 14.55 28.32 8.25
C ASP A 197 15.37 28.59 6.98
N PHE A 198 15.68 27.55 6.20
CA PHE A 198 16.46 27.68 4.96
C PHE A 198 16.08 26.62 3.91
N ILE A 199 16.42 26.91 2.64
CA ILE A 199 16.26 25.99 1.51
C ILE A 199 17.64 25.79 0.83
N PRO A 200 18.25 24.60 0.93
CA PRO A 200 19.57 24.33 0.38
C PRO A 200 19.53 24.28 -1.15
N GLN A 201 20.54 24.89 -1.77
CA GLN A 201 20.70 24.94 -3.23
C GLN A 201 21.63 23.82 -3.75
N LYS A 202 22.10 22.93 -2.85
CA LYS A 202 23.05 21.84 -3.12
C LYS A 202 22.82 20.70 -2.13
N ALA A 203 23.10 19.47 -2.54
CA ALA A 203 22.90 18.29 -1.69
C ALA A 203 23.92 18.15 -0.55
N VAL A 204 24.99 18.93 -0.57
CA VAL A 204 26.06 18.95 0.44
C VAL A 204 26.25 20.40 0.89
N VAL A 205 26.02 20.66 2.17
CA VAL A 205 25.95 22.02 2.74
C VAL A 205 26.78 22.11 4.02
N GLY A 206 27.71 23.06 4.08
CA GLY A 206 28.45 23.34 5.31
C GLY A 206 27.60 24.08 6.34
N LEU A 207 27.64 23.63 7.59
CA LEU A 207 27.08 24.31 8.76
C LEU A 207 28.23 24.72 9.69
N ARG A 208 28.40 26.04 9.90
CA ARG A 208 29.42 26.59 10.81
C ARG A 208 28.79 27.50 11.86
N PHE A 209 29.15 27.29 13.13
CA PHE A 209 28.92 28.25 14.21
C PHE A 209 30.25 28.98 14.49
N SER A 210 30.23 30.31 14.55
CA SER A 210 31.44 31.13 14.72
C SER A 210 31.22 32.19 15.79
N SER A 211 32.22 32.44 16.64
CA SER A 211 32.18 33.58 17.57
C SER A 211 32.40 34.90 16.83
N GLU A 212 31.47 35.84 17.02
CA GLU A 212 31.59 37.25 16.61
C GLU A 212 32.00 38.11 17.82
N SER A 213 32.61 37.51 18.86
CA SER A 213 33.02 38.14 20.12
C SER A 213 34.55 38.22 20.25
N PRO A 214 35.24 39.11 19.50
CA PRO A 214 36.70 39.18 19.42
C PRO A 214 37.37 39.67 20.71
N ALA A 215 38.64 39.26 20.88
CA ALA A 215 39.51 39.65 22.00
C ALA A 215 38.95 39.31 23.41
N MET A 216 38.34 38.13 23.53
CA MET A 216 37.75 37.60 24.77
C MET A 216 38.07 36.12 24.95
N ALA A 217 38.24 35.67 26.19
CA ALA A 217 38.45 34.27 26.53
C ALA A 217 37.13 33.50 26.63
N ASP A 218 36.14 34.06 27.33
CA ASP A 218 34.76 33.52 27.41
C ASP A 218 33.90 34.07 26.27
N GLY A 219 33.22 33.20 25.53
CA GLY A 219 32.48 33.53 24.32
C GLY A 219 30.98 33.29 24.40
N ALA A 220 30.37 33.09 23.24
CA ALA A 220 28.99 32.67 23.10
C ALA A 220 28.92 31.14 23.24
N ALA A 221 28.06 30.66 24.12
CA ALA A 221 27.89 29.25 24.41
C ALA A 221 26.70 28.67 23.62
N ILE A 222 26.83 27.44 23.13
CA ILE A 222 25.76 26.71 22.43
C ILE A 222 25.59 25.28 22.94
N CYS A 223 24.36 24.79 22.90
CA CYS A 223 23.99 23.37 23.06
C CYS A 223 22.73 23.03 22.25
N GLN A 224 22.40 21.74 22.16
CA GLN A 224 21.20 21.22 21.47
C GLN A 224 21.03 21.74 20.02
N VAL A 225 22.09 21.73 19.22
CA VAL A 225 22.02 22.08 17.80
C VAL A 225 21.23 21.00 17.06
N SER A 226 20.18 21.39 16.34
CA SER A 226 19.43 20.48 15.48
C SER A 226 19.16 21.06 14.10
N VAL A 227 19.13 20.20 13.07
CA VAL A 227 18.74 20.54 11.69
C VAL A 227 17.69 19.54 11.24
N LEU A 228 16.50 20.02 10.92
CA LEU A 228 15.28 19.23 10.80
C LEU A 228 14.70 19.37 9.38
N THR A 229 14.33 18.26 8.73
CA THR A 229 13.52 18.28 7.50
C THR A 229 12.17 18.90 7.81
N LYS A 230 11.71 19.90 7.05
CA LYS A 230 10.38 20.49 7.24
C LYS A 230 9.27 19.62 6.59
N ARG A 231 9.44 18.28 6.56
CA ARG A 231 8.34 17.34 6.26
C ARG A 231 7.36 17.42 7.44
N PRO A 232 6.08 17.75 7.22
CA PRO A 232 5.13 17.83 8.32
C PRO A 232 4.91 16.46 8.94
N GLN A 233 4.59 16.45 10.25
CA GLN A 233 3.96 15.30 10.87
C GLN A 233 2.67 14.95 10.09
N PRO A 234 2.38 13.67 9.80
CA PRO A 234 1.13 13.26 9.17
C PRO A 234 -0.12 13.85 9.83
N GLY A 235 -1.06 14.31 9.01
CA GLY A 235 -2.40 14.67 9.44
C GLY A 235 -3.24 13.42 9.78
N PRO A 236 -4.44 13.60 10.36
CA PRO A 236 -5.42 12.52 10.48
C PRO A 236 -5.96 12.15 9.10
N LEU A 237 -6.42 10.91 8.90
CA LEU A 237 -6.81 10.43 7.55
C LEU A 237 -7.99 11.19 6.94
N ASP A 238 -8.87 11.79 7.75
CA ASP A 238 -9.97 12.64 7.30
C ASP A 238 -9.55 14.07 6.91
N SER A 239 -8.26 14.39 6.94
CA SER A 239 -7.72 15.62 6.32
C SER A 239 -7.60 15.54 4.79
N ILE A 240 -7.79 14.35 4.20
CA ILE A 240 -7.79 14.14 2.75
C ILE A 240 -9.09 13.47 2.25
N PRO A 241 -9.57 13.78 1.03
CA PRO A 241 -10.75 13.16 0.47
C PRO A 241 -10.46 11.75 -0.06
N VAL A 242 -11.47 10.87 -0.01
CA VAL A 242 -11.44 9.57 -0.70
C VAL A 242 -11.41 9.82 -2.22
N PRO A 243 -10.39 9.33 -2.96
CA PRO A 243 -10.17 9.69 -4.35
C PRO A 243 -11.04 8.86 -5.31
N LEU A 244 -12.31 9.24 -5.46
CA LEU A 244 -13.21 8.62 -6.45
C LEU A 244 -12.96 9.15 -7.88
N PRO A 245 -13.39 8.42 -8.94
CA PRO A 245 -13.36 8.91 -10.31
C PRO A 245 -14.28 10.13 -10.53
N ALA A 246 -13.80 11.13 -11.27
CA ALA A 246 -14.57 12.33 -11.59
C ALA A 246 -15.75 12.05 -12.55
N ASP A 247 -15.58 11.10 -13.45
CA ASP A 247 -16.55 10.63 -14.44
C ASP A 247 -17.42 9.46 -13.94
N LEU A 248 -17.36 9.11 -12.65
CA LEU A 248 -18.09 7.97 -12.07
C LEU A 248 -19.60 7.95 -12.42
N ALA A 249 -20.23 9.12 -12.55
CA ALA A 249 -21.64 9.28 -12.90
C ALA A 249 -21.99 8.79 -14.33
N ASP A 250 -21.01 8.66 -15.23
CA ASP A 250 -21.20 8.05 -16.56
C ASP A 250 -21.30 6.51 -16.50
N TYR A 251 -21.12 5.93 -15.32
CA TYR A 251 -21.20 4.48 -15.07
C TYR A 251 -22.20 4.14 -13.96
N VAL A 252 -22.09 4.79 -12.80
CA VAL A 252 -22.88 4.52 -11.59
C VAL A 252 -23.91 5.64 -11.37
N VAL A 253 -25.19 5.28 -11.31
CA VAL A 253 -26.33 6.18 -11.01
C VAL A 253 -26.76 6.13 -9.55
N ASP A 254 -26.67 4.96 -8.91
CA ASP A 254 -26.95 4.75 -7.48
C ASP A 254 -25.69 4.18 -6.83
N ARG A 255 -25.03 5.02 -6.02
CA ARG A 255 -23.80 4.65 -5.30
C ARG A 255 -24.05 3.66 -4.18
N ASP A 256 -25.20 3.74 -3.52
CA ASP A 256 -25.55 2.86 -2.41
C ASP A 256 -25.87 1.46 -2.94
N ALA A 257 -26.54 1.36 -4.10
CA ALA A 257 -26.68 0.10 -4.84
C ALA A 257 -25.33 -0.50 -5.25
N ALA A 258 -24.37 0.34 -5.68
CA ALA A 258 -23.03 -0.11 -6.03
C ALA A 258 -22.25 -0.61 -4.79
N VAL A 259 -22.40 0.03 -3.62
CA VAL A 259 -21.81 -0.42 -2.34
C VAL A 259 -22.44 -1.74 -1.88
N VAL A 260 -23.78 -1.89 -1.94
CA VAL A 260 -24.48 -3.14 -1.62
C VAL A 260 -24.03 -4.28 -2.52
N LEU A 261 -23.95 -4.03 -3.83
CA LEU A 261 -23.43 -4.97 -4.82
C LEU A 261 -21.96 -5.31 -4.56
N GLY A 262 -21.14 -4.32 -4.21
CA GLY A 262 -19.72 -4.50 -3.91
C GLY A 262 -19.49 -5.38 -2.69
N LYS A 263 -20.17 -5.10 -1.58
CA LYS A 263 -20.11 -5.92 -0.36
C LYS A 263 -20.64 -7.33 -0.62
N ALA A 264 -21.72 -7.47 -1.40
CA ALA A 264 -22.22 -8.79 -1.80
C ALA A 264 -21.19 -9.56 -2.64
N LEU A 265 -20.58 -8.97 -3.67
CA LEU A 265 -19.60 -9.64 -4.54
C LEU A 265 -18.28 -9.98 -3.81
N PHE A 266 -17.79 -9.08 -2.95
CA PHE A 266 -16.54 -9.26 -2.22
C PHE A 266 -16.59 -10.44 -1.22
N TRP A 267 -17.74 -10.62 -0.56
CA TRP A 267 -17.95 -11.67 0.46
C TRP A 267 -18.60 -12.95 -0.09
N ASP A 268 -18.97 -13.03 -1.38
CA ASP A 268 -19.67 -14.22 -1.89
C ASP A 268 -18.74 -15.38 -2.31
N ALA A 269 -18.71 -16.43 -1.48
CA ALA A 269 -18.08 -17.71 -1.75
C ALA A 269 -18.54 -18.37 -3.07
N GLN A 270 -19.76 -18.05 -3.54
CA GLN A 270 -20.28 -18.53 -4.82
C GLN A 270 -19.52 -17.98 -6.04
N VAL A 271 -18.70 -16.93 -5.87
CA VAL A 271 -17.83 -16.39 -6.93
C VAL A 271 -16.74 -17.39 -7.30
N GLY A 272 -16.15 -18.07 -6.32
CA GLY A 272 -15.11 -19.07 -6.55
C GLY A 272 -15.58 -20.20 -7.48
N SER A 273 -14.68 -20.77 -8.28
CA SER A 273 -15.04 -21.95 -9.10
C SER A 273 -15.44 -23.15 -8.25
N ASP A 274 -14.96 -23.20 -7.00
CA ASP A 274 -15.28 -24.21 -6.00
C ASP A 274 -16.46 -23.86 -5.09
N GLY A 275 -17.15 -22.72 -5.29
CA GLY A 275 -18.23 -22.28 -4.41
C GLY A 275 -17.81 -22.16 -2.94
N ARG A 276 -16.55 -21.82 -2.66
CA ARG A 276 -16.02 -21.53 -1.32
C ARG A 276 -15.15 -20.27 -1.29
N THR A 277 -14.32 -20.02 -2.31
CA THR A 277 -13.40 -18.87 -2.29
C THR A 277 -14.09 -17.56 -2.72
N ALA A 278 -14.09 -16.57 -1.83
CA ALA A 278 -14.48 -15.17 -2.06
C ALA A 278 -13.23 -14.27 -2.09
N CYS A 279 -13.37 -12.97 -2.44
CA CYS A 279 -12.27 -12.01 -2.21
C CYS A 279 -11.96 -11.91 -0.72
N ALA A 280 -13.00 -11.88 0.12
CA ALA A 280 -12.87 -11.92 1.57
C ALA A 280 -12.07 -13.13 2.09
N SER A 281 -11.98 -14.26 1.37
CA SER A 281 -11.22 -15.44 1.83
C SER A 281 -9.73 -15.17 2.05
N CYS A 282 -9.15 -14.18 1.36
CA CYS A 282 -7.77 -13.72 1.53
C CYS A 282 -7.67 -12.34 2.24
N HIS A 283 -8.81 -11.79 2.66
CA HIS A 283 -8.93 -10.39 3.10
C HIS A 283 -9.89 -10.22 4.30
N TRP A 284 -10.04 -11.24 5.13
CA TRP A 284 -11.04 -11.30 6.20
C TRP A 284 -10.57 -10.65 7.51
N ASN A 285 -9.28 -10.73 7.86
CA ASN A 285 -8.75 -10.19 9.12
C ASN A 285 -8.18 -8.79 8.88
N ALA A 286 -8.93 -7.76 9.22
CA ALA A 286 -8.57 -6.36 8.98
C ALA A 286 -8.16 -6.09 7.50
N GLY A 287 -8.83 -6.77 6.57
CA GLY A 287 -8.54 -6.71 5.13
C GLY A 287 -7.41 -7.62 4.64
N ALA A 288 -6.75 -8.40 5.51
CA ALA A 288 -5.65 -9.30 5.19
C ALA A 288 -5.96 -10.76 5.59
N ASP A 289 -4.98 -11.65 5.47
CA ASP A 289 -5.08 -13.06 5.86
C ASP A 289 -4.04 -13.41 6.93
N ILE A 290 -4.51 -14.00 8.04
CA ILE A 290 -3.65 -14.41 9.18
C ILE A 290 -3.65 -15.93 9.39
N ARG A 291 -4.11 -16.71 8.39
CA ARG A 291 -4.09 -18.17 8.47
C ARG A 291 -2.66 -18.73 8.52
N PRO A 292 -2.42 -19.85 9.23
CA PRO A 292 -1.09 -20.45 9.33
C PRO A 292 -1.01 -21.84 8.67
N VAL A 293 -1.94 -22.25 7.79
CA VAL A 293 -2.02 -23.63 7.29
C VAL A 293 -2.22 -23.68 5.79
N ASN A 294 -1.34 -24.41 5.08
CA ASN A 294 -1.27 -24.49 3.62
C ASN A 294 -0.96 -23.16 2.90
N ASP A 295 -0.70 -22.08 3.64
CA ASP A 295 -0.39 -20.74 3.08
C ASP A 295 1.03 -20.63 2.47
N LEU A 296 1.85 -21.70 2.51
CA LEU A 296 3.19 -21.71 1.94
C LEU A 296 3.19 -21.95 0.41
N HIS A 297 3.89 -21.07 -0.31
CA HIS A 297 4.26 -21.20 -1.72
C HIS A 297 5.79 -21.32 -1.86
N PRO A 298 6.34 -22.14 -2.79
CA PRO A 298 7.79 -22.43 -2.90
C PRO A 298 8.69 -21.21 -3.09
N GLY A 299 8.14 -20.14 -3.65
CA GLY A 299 8.79 -18.83 -3.75
C GLY A 299 8.38 -18.06 -4.99
N ALA A 300 8.89 -16.84 -5.14
CA ALA A 300 8.68 -16.02 -6.33
C ALA A 300 9.98 -15.94 -7.17
N PRO A 301 10.29 -16.95 -8.02
CA PRO A 301 11.45 -16.95 -8.93
C PRO A 301 11.18 -16.15 -10.23
N GLY A 302 10.18 -15.27 -10.20
CA GLY A 302 9.78 -14.43 -11.30
C GLY A 302 8.70 -13.44 -10.86
N SER A 303 8.31 -12.58 -11.80
CA SER A 303 7.15 -11.68 -11.64
C SER A 303 5.82 -12.45 -11.75
N ALA A 304 4.71 -11.75 -11.57
CA ALA A 304 3.37 -12.24 -11.93
C ALA A 304 3.21 -12.64 -13.42
N PHE A 305 4.19 -12.30 -14.28
CA PHE A 305 4.28 -12.69 -15.69
C PHE A 305 5.46 -13.65 -15.95
N GLY A 306 5.80 -14.48 -14.96
CA GLY A 306 6.84 -15.50 -15.03
C GLY A 306 8.27 -14.95 -14.92
N HIS A 307 9.24 -15.76 -15.36
CA HIS A 307 10.67 -15.43 -15.31
C HIS A 307 11.01 -14.32 -16.30
N GLN A 308 11.43 -13.18 -15.78
CA GLN A 308 11.85 -12.00 -16.55
C GLN A 308 13.37 -11.76 -16.45
N THR A 309 14.11 -12.68 -15.83
CA THR A 309 15.57 -12.68 -15.70
C THR A 309 16.15 -13.99 -16.21
N SER A 310 17.41 -13.99 -16.65
CA SER A 310 18.11 -15.21 -17.09
C SER A 310 18.38 -16.22 -15.96
N ALA A 311 18.32 -15.79 -14.71
CA ALA A 311 18.47 -16.65 -13.53
C ALA A 311 17.14 -17.29 -13.09
N GLY A 312 15.99 -16.65 -13.38
CA GLY A 312 14.66 -17.05 -12.91
C GLY A 312 14.32 -18.54 -13.07
N PRO A 313 14.54 -19.19 -14.24
CA PRO A 313 14.23 -20.61 -14.40
C PRO A 313 15.06 -21.54 -13.49
N ALA A 314 16.32 -21.19 -13.20
CA ALA A 314 17.16 -21.96 -12.30
C ALA A 314 16.80 -21.71 -10.83
N LEU A 315 16.46 -20.46 -10.48
CA LEU A 315 15.92 -20.11 -9.17
C LEU A 315 14.57 -20.81 -8.93
N ALA A 316 13.74 -21.00 -9.95
CA ALA A 316 12.46 -21.69 -9.85
C ALA A 316 12.61 -23.18 -9.57
N ALA A 317 13.52 -23.86 -10.29
CA ALA A 317 13.86 -25.24 -10.00
C ALA A 317 14.39 -25.40 -8.57
N ALA A 318 15.24 -24.47 -8.11
CA ALA A 318 15.75 -24.47 -6.74
C ALA A 318 14.67 -24.17 -5.69
N ALA A 319 13.73 -23.26 -5.97
CA ALA A 319 12.61 -22.94 -5.08
C ALA A 319 11.70 -24.16 -4.87
N VAL A 320 11.31 -24.84 -5.95
CA VAL A 320 10.51 -26.09 -5.88
C VAL A 320 11.30 -27.22 -5.22
N GLN A 321 12.62 -27.35 -5.49
CA GLN A 321 13.45 -28.40 -4.92
C GLN A 321 13.65 -28.27 -3.40
N ASN A 322 13.68 -27.04 -2.86
CA ASN A 322 13.89 -26.77 -1.43
C ASN A 322 12.59 -26.42 -0.69
N PHE A 323 11.44 -26.54 -1.36
CA PHE A 323 10.13 -26.29 -0.77
C PHE A 323 9.81 -27.31 0.33
N ARG A 324 9.25 -26.84 1.44
CA ARG A 324 8.82 -27.70 2.56
C ARG A 324 7.59 -28.57 2.25
N GLY A 325 6.95 -28.35 1.11
CA GLY A 325 5.71 -28.99 0.70
C GLY A 325 4.49 -28.15 1.05
N ALA A 326 3.34 -28.50 0.44
CA ALA A 326 2.07 -27.88 0.77
C ALA A 326 1.51 -28.38 2.12
N ASN A 327 0.37 -27.83 2.53
CA ASN A 327 -0.41 -28.21 3.71
C ASN A 327 0.34 -28.19 5.06
N GLN A 328 1.44 -27.44 5.15
CA GLN A 328 2.19 -27.26 6.39
C GLN A 328 1.43 -26.33 7.35
N LEU A 329 1.53 -26.63 8.65
CA LEU A 329 1.21 -25.69 9.72
C LEU A 329 2.47 -24.86 10.03
N LEU A 330 2.34 -23.54 9.95
CA LEU A 330 3.35 -22.57 10.32
C LEU A 330 3.38 -22.36 11.84
N SER A 331 4.59 -22.20 12.37
CA SER A 331 4.89 -22.02 13.78
C SER A 331 5.72 -20.76 14.02
N SER A 332 5.80 -20.33 15.28
CA SER A 332 6.64 -19.19 15.67
C SER A 332 8.14 -19.37 15.33
N GLU A 333 8.62 -20.60 15.14
CA GLU A 333 10.02 -20.86 14.75
C GLU A 333 10.27 -20.83 13.24
N ASP A 334 9.22 -20.80 12.42
CA ASP A 334 9.36 -20.73 10.95
C ASP A 334 9.78 -19.34 10.46
N PHE A 335 9.67 -18.33 11.31
CA PHE A 335 9.99 -16.94 11.02
C PHE A 335 11.28 -16.44 11.71
N PRO A 336 11.92 -15.40 11.16
CA PRO A 336 11.78 -14.95 9.78
C PRO A 336 12.29 -16.02 8.79
N PHE A 337 11.87 -15.95 7.53
CA PHE A 337 12.35 -16.85 6.47
C PHE A 337 13.84 -16.62 6.19
N HIS A 338 14.30 -15.37 6.23
CA HIS A 338 15.72 -15.00 6.31
C HIS A 338 16.11 -14.72 7.77
N ARG A 339 16.82 -15.65 8.42
CA ARG A 339 17.18 -15.58 9.84
C ARG A 339 18.69 -15.44 10.04
N VAL A 340 19.14 -14.27 10.50
CA VAL A 340 20.52 -14.02 10.96
C VAL A 340 20.69 -14.29 12.46
N GLN A 341 21.92 -14.49 12.94
CA GLN A 341 22.19 -14.82 14.35
C GLN A 341 21.89 -13.66 15.32
N ASN A 342 22.24 -12.43 14.96
CA ASN A 342 21.80 -11.20 15.62
C ASN A 342 20.82 -10.47 14.69
N PRO A 343 19.53 -10.35 15.03
CA PRO A 343 18.51 -9.77 14.16
C PRO A 343 18.64 -8.25 13.98
N THR A 344 19.45 -7.56 14.80
CA THR A 344 19.67 -6.11 14.71
C THR A 344 20.93 -5.71 13.94
N GLU A 345 21.83 -6.64 13.64
CA GLU A 345 23.08 -6.35 12.91
C GLU A 345 23.03 -6.86 11.46
N PRO A 346 23.78 -6.24 10.52
CA PRO A 346 23.90 -6.74 9.15
C PRO A 346 24.53 -8.14 9.08
N ALA A 347 24.11 -8.95 8.10
CA ALA A 347 24.66 -10.29 7.88
C ALA A 347 26.15 -10.25 7.48
N SER A 348 26.98 -11.06 8.15
CA SER A 348 28.42 -11.22 7.85
C SER A 348 28.92 -12.62 8.20
N VAL A 349 29.82 -13.18 7.38
CA VAL A 349 30.31 -14.57 7.53
C VAL A 349 31.03 -14.76 8.87
N ASP A 350 31.84 -13.79 9.28
CA ASP A 350 32.77 -13.92 10.41
C ASP A 350 32.24 -13.35 11.73
N GLY A 351 31.03 -12.76 11.74
CA GLY A 351 30.48 -12.03 12.91
C GLY A 351 28.97 -12.13 13.12
N ASN A 352 28.17 -12.27 12.06
CA ASN A 352 26.71 -12.42 12.16
C ASN A 352 26.17 -13.30 11.01
N PRO A 353 26.35 -14.63 11.10
CA PRO A 353 26.00 -15.54 10.01
C PRO A 353 24.49 -15.64 9.79
N VAL A 354 24.10 -15.94 8.55
CA VAL A 354 22.76 -16.40 8.20
C VAL A 354 22.61 -17.84 8.71
N THR A 355 21.60 -18.07 9.54
CA THR A 355 21.28 -19.37 10.15
C THR A 355 20.18 -20.14 9.40
N ARG A 356 19.30 -19.43 8.69
CA ARG A 356 18.34 -19.97 7.72
C ARG A 356 18.09 -18.94 6.62
N ASP A 357 17.96 -19.41 5.39
CA ASP A 357 17.33 -18.67 4.28
C ASP A 357 16.35 -19.61 3.58
N THR A 358 15.11 -19.18 3.35
CA THR A 358 14.19 -19.85 2.43
C THR A 358 13.68 -18.85 1.39
N MET A 359 13.45 -19.33 0.17
CA MET A 359 12.82 -18.55 -0.92
C MET A 359 11.29 -18.49 -0.80
N GLU A 360 10.74 -19.15 0.22
CA GLU A 360 9.30 -19.39 0.40
C GLU A 360 8.52 -18.10 0.62
N VAL A 361 7.21 -18.20 0.38
CA VAL A 361 6.24 -17.12 0.54
C VAL A 361 5.08 -17.61 1.40
N ALA A 362 4.68 -16.83 2.39
CA ALA A 362 3.39 -16.98 3.06
C ALA A 362 2.35 -16.14 2.29
N GLY A 363 1.61 -16.83 1.42
CA GLY A 363 0.48 -16.31 0.66
C GLY A 363 -0.84 -16.52 1.40
N SER A 364 -1.91 -16.72 0.62
CA SER A 364 -3.22 -17.22 1.08
C SER A 364 -3.57 -18.50 0.31
N GLU A 365 -4.24 -19.46 0.96
CA GLU A 365 -4.93 -20.53 0.23
C GLU A 365 -5.95 -19.97 -0.78
N GLY A 366 -5.87 -20.42 -2.03
CA GLY A 366 -6.86 -20.19 -3.08
C GLY A 366 -7.61 -21.47 -3.44
N VAL A 367 -7.63 -21.83 -4.73
CA VAL A 367 -8.34 -23.01 -5.25
C VAL A 367 -7.42 -24.18 -5.63
N LEU A 368 -8.01 -25.37 -5.76
CA LEU A 368 -7.37 -26.55 -6.35
C LEU A 368 -6.93 -26.26 -7.80
N ASN A 369 -5.77 -26.79 -8.21
CA ASN A 369 -5.31 -26.68 -9.60
C ASN A 369 -6.18 -27.54 -10.53
N ARG A 370 -7.00 -26.87 -11.35
CA ARG A 370 -8.02 -27.48 -12.21
C ARG A 370 -8.18 -26.66 -13.50
N ARG A 371 -8.75 -27.29 -14.52
CA ARG A 371 -9.17 -26.67 -15.78
C ARG A 371 -10.68 -26.48 -15.78
N TYR A 372 -11.15 -25.26 -15.99
CA TYR A 372 -12.57 -24.95 -16.12
C TYR A 372 -13.14 -25.59 -17.40
N THR A 373 -14.37 -26.13 -17.33
CA THR A 373 -15.08 -26.67 -18.51
C THR A 373 -16.41 -26.00 -18.80
N ARG A 374 -17.23 -25.69 -17.78
CA ARG A 374 -18.46 -24.88 -17.88
C ARG A 374 -18.95 -24.43 -16.50
N HIS A 375 -19.86 -23.47 -16.43
CA HIS A 375 -20.69 -23.27 -15.24
C HIS A 375 -21.74 -24.39 -15.14
N ASN A 376 -22.25 -24.64 -13.94
CA ASN A 376 -23.41 -25.50 -13.73
C ASN A 376 -24.61 -24.62 -13.31
N PRO A 377 -25.72 -24.57 -14.09
CA PRO A 377 -26.86 -23.70 -13.78
C PRO A 377 -27.44 -23.92 -12.37
N GLY A 378 -27.62 -22.84 -11.62
CA GLY A 378 -28.14 -22.91 -10.24
C GLY A 378 -27.16 -23.48 -9.19
N SER A 379 -25.89 -23.71 -9.56
CA SER A 379 -24.86 -24.24 -8.68
C SER A 379 -23.81 -23.20 -8.29
N ALA A 380 -23.45 -23.17 -7.00
CA ALA A 380 -22.30 -22.41 -6.50
C ALA A 380 -20.96 -22.98 -7.00
N TRP A 381 -20.92 -24.22 -7.48
CA TRP A 381 -19.75 -24.88 -8.05
C TRP A 381 -19.77 -24.82 -9.58
N ASP A 382 -18.60 -24.54 -10.17
CA ASP A 382 -18.36 -24.71 -11.60
C ASP A 382 -18.12 -26.21 -11.92
N GLU A 383 -18.03 -26.55 -13.20
CA GLU A 383 -17.48 -27.83 -13.67
C GLU A 383 -16.04 -27.66 -14.18
N GLY A 384 -15.25 -28.72 -14.02
CA GLY A 384 -13.84 -28.71 -14.40
C GLY A 384 -13.15 -30.06 -14.23
N GLU A 385 -11.95 -30.15 -14.79
CA GLU A 385 -11.06 -31.33 -14.78
C GLU A 385 -9.85 -31.10 -13.88
N ASP A 386 -9.33 -32.15 -13.26
CA ASP A 386 -8.18 -32.04 -12.35
C ASP A 386 -6.89 -31.92 -13.14
N THR A 387 -6.03 -30.97 -12.76
CA THR A 387 -4.73 -30.74 -13.40
C THR A 387 -3.64 -31.15 -12.42
N PRO A 388 -2.77 -32.12 -12.77
CA PRO A 388 -1.70 -32.55 -11.88
C PRO A 388 -0.77 -31.40 -11.51
N ASP A 389 -0.53 -31.24 -10.21
CA ASP A 389 0.37 -30.23 -9.66
C ASP A 389 1.49 -30.92 -8.88
N ALA A 390 2.74 -30.50 -9.11
CA ALA A 390 3.90 -31.05 -8.42
C ALA A 390 4.14 -30.41 -7.04
N VAL A 391 3.60 -29.20 -6.82
CA VAL A 391 3.77 -28.34 -5.65
C VAL A 391 2.53 -28.43 -4.74
N ALA A 392 1.33 -28.26 -5.30
CA ALA A 392 0.06 -28.26 -4.57
C ALA A 392 -0.46 -29.68 -4.28
N GLN A 393 0.39 -30.50 -3.66
CA GLN A 393 0.08 -31.89 -3.28
C GLN A 393 0.72 -32.29 -1.95
N VAL A 394 0.18 -33.35 -1.35
CA VAL A 394 0.76 -34.10 -0.23
C VAL A 394 0.62 -35.59 -0.54
N ASP A 395 1.73 -36.34 -0.56
CA ASP A 395 1.75 -37.80 -0.82
C ASP A 395 0.98 -38.25 -2.09
N GLY A 396 0.99 -37.44 -3.16
CA GLY A 396 0.24 -37.69 -4.39
C GLY A 396 -1.24 -37.27 -4.35
N VAL A 397 -1.70 -36.71 -3.24
CA VAL A 397 -3.06 -36.18 -3.05
C VAL A 397 -3.09 -34.68 -3.30
N ALA A 398 -3.98 -34.21 -4.18
CA ALA A 398 -4.09 -32.78 -4.48
C ALA A 398 -4.64 -31.97 -3.29
N VAL A 399 -4.04 -30.79 -3.04
CA VAL A 399 -4.47 -29.76 -2.08
C VAL A 399 -4.59 -28.40 -2.79
N ARG A 400 -5.12 -27.37 -2.11
CA ARG A 400 -5.24 -26.01 -2.68
C ARG A 400 -3.88 -25.38 -2.92
N GLN A 401 -3.81 -24.59 -3.98
CA GLN A 401 -2.65 -23.73 -4.26
C GLN A 401 -2.60 -22.57 -3.25
N ALA A 402 -1.40 -22.09 -2.94
CA ALA A 402 -1.17 -20.85 -2.20
C ALA A 402 -0.69 -19.73 -3.14
N THR A 403 -1.01 -18.47 -2.82
CA THR A 403 -0.59 -17.33 -3.66
C THR A 403 0.91 -17.05 -3.60
N GLY A 404 1.52 -16.72 -4.74
CA GLY A 404 2.95 -16.40 -4.84
C GLY A 404 3.40 -15.08 -4.20
N ARG A 405 2.49 -14.36 -3.51
CA ARG A 405 2.74 -13.20 -2.62
C ARG A 405 1.72 -13.18 -1.49
N ASN A 406 2.09 -12.54 -0.37
CA ASN A 406 1.21 -12.27 0.77
C ASN A 406 0.03 -11.33 0.38
N ALA A 407 -1.13 -11.51 1.01
CA ALA A 407 -2.33 -10.71 0.76
C ALA A 407 -2.31 -9.38 1.56
N PRO A 408 -2.16 -8.21 0.91
CA PRO A 408 -2.16 -6.92 1.59
C PRO A 408 -3.56 -6.51 2.02
N THR A 409 -3.66 -5.60 3.00
CA THR A 409 -4.97 -5.10 3.47
C THR A 409 -5.78 -4.36 2.39
N SER A 410 -7.07 -4.67 2.31
CA SER A 410 -8.09 -3.89 1.57
C SER A 410 -8.52 -2.61 2.30
N VAL A 411 -8.29 -2.51 3.62
CA VAL A 411 -8.64 -1.31 4.41
C VAL A 411 -7.75 -0.14 3.99
N ASN A 412 -8.38 1.01 3.72
CA ASN A 412 -7.77 2.20 3.09
C ASN A 412 -7.18 1.97 1.69
N ALA A 413 -7.42 0.83 1.02
CA ALA A 413 -6.77 0.54 -0.26
C ALA A 413 -7.21 1.50 -1.40
N ILE A 414 -8.36 2.19 -1.23
CA ILE A 414 -8.88 3.21 -2.15
C ILE A 414 -7.93 4.40 -2.34
N PHE A 415 -7.04 4.68 -1.39
CA PHE A 415 -6.12 5.82 -1.51
C PHE A 415 -4.94 5.57 -2.46
N PHE A 416 -4.70 4.34 -2.94
CA PHE A 416 -3.56 4.03 -3.82
C PHE A 416 -3.78 4.42 -5.29
N ASP A 417 -2.79 5.05 -5.91
CA ASP A 417 -2.78 5.34 -7.36
C ASP A 417 -2.68 4.05 -8.21
N ARG A 418 -1.87 3.09 -7.74
CA ARG A 418 -1.72 1.76 -8.35
C ARG A 418 -1.76 0.68 -7.29
N THR A 419 -2.22 -0.50 -7.66
CA THR A 419 -2.63 -1.54 -6.72
C THR A 419 -2.01 -2.90 -7.08
N PHE A 420 -2.12 -3.87 -6.15
CA PHE A 420 -1.14 -4.95 -5.93
C PHE A 420 0.27 -4.47 -5.53
N TRP A 421 1.10 -5.39 -5.04
CA TRP A 421 2.50 -5.16 -4.65
C TRP A 421 3.40 -4.65 -5.79
N ASP A 422 3.13 -5.06 -7.03
CA ASP A 422 3.89 -4.69 -8.23
C ASP A 422 3.24 -3.57 -9.06
N GLY A 423 2.13 -2.99 -8.58
CA GLY A 423 1.46 -1.88 -9.27
C GLY A 423 0.84 -2.26 -10.63
N ARG A 424 0.65 -3.57 -10.89
CA ARG A 424 0.11 -4.06 -12.17
C ARG A 424 -1.34 -3.70 -12.41
N ALA A 425 -2.08 -3.37 -11.34
CA ALA A 425 -3.40 -2.78 -11.45
C ALA A 425 -3.29 -1.26 -11.60
N ARG A 426 -3.70 -0.74 -12.75
CA ARG A 426 -3.52 0.66 -13.16
C ARG A 426 -4.58 1.60 -12.60
N ARG A 427 -4.21 2.88 -12.41
CA ARG A 427 -5.12 4.00 -12.09
C ARG A 427 -6.31 4.13 -13.04
N TYR A 428 -6.13 3.82 -14.32
CA TYR A 428 -7.17 3.87 -15.34
C TYR A 428 -7.85 2.51 -15.50
N PHE A 429 -9.05 2.31 -14.97
CA PHE A 429 -9.79 1.06 -15.19
C PHE A 429 -10.37 1.02 -16.61
N ASN A 430 -10.09 -0.07 -17.34
CA ASN A 430 -10.55 -0.27 -18.72
C ASN A 430 -11.88 -1.02 -18.83
N GLY A 431 -12.51 -1.36 -17.70
CA GLY A 431 -13.78 -2.11 -17.64
C GLY A 431 -13.65 -3.64 -17.78
N VAL A 432 -12.45 -4.16 -18.02
CA VAL A 432 -12.23 -5.56 -18.43
C VAL A 432 -11.20 -6.28 -17.55
N ASN A 433 -10.06 -5.66 -17.26
CA ASN A 433 -8.92 -6.31 -16.59
C ASN A 433 -8.02 -5.31 -15.83
N PRO A 434 -7.07 -5.79 -14.99
CA PRO A 434 -6.24 -4.91 -14.16
C PRO A 434 -5.28 -4.01 -14.95
N LEU A 435 -4.94 -4.38 -16.18
CA LEU A 435 -3.88 -3.74 -16.95
C LEU A 435 -4.27 -2.36 -17.49
N GLY A 436 -5.54 -1.96 -17.38
CA GLY A 436 -5.97 -0.58 -17.64
C GLY A 436 -5.56 -0.06 -19.01
N GLU A 437 -4.81 1.03 -19.05
CA GLU A 437 -4.33 1.65 -20.29
C GLU A 437 -3.21 0.88 -21.00
N LEU A 438 -2.58 -0.10 -20.33
CA LEU A 438 -1.56 -0.98 -20.91
C LEU A 438 -2.19 -2.03 -21.86
N ASP A 439 -3.48 -2.32 -21.73
CA ASP A 439 -4.22 -3.14 -22.70
C ASP A 439 -4.94 -2.24 -23.73
N PRO A 440 -4.46 -2.14 -24.99
CA PRO A 440 -5.12 -1.38 -26.03
C PRO A 440 -6.35 -2.09 -26.61
N THR A 441 -6.55 -3.37 -26.30
CA THR A 441 -7.60 -4.25 -26.85
C THR A 441 -8.87 -4.31 -25.98
N ALA A 442 -8.77 -4.08 -24.66
CA ALA A 442 -9.90 -4.04 -23.73
C ALA A 442 -11.06 -3.16 -24.22
N ARG A 443 -12.25 -3.74 -24.39
CA ARG A 443 -13.50 -3.04 -24.72
C ARG A 443 -14.63 -3.54 -23.83
N VAL A 444 -15.47 -2.62 -23.39
CA VAL A 444 -16.81 -2.94 -22.88
C VAL A 444 -17.83 -2.73 -24.01
N LEU A 445 -19.00 -3.35 -23.91
CA LEU A 445 -20.10 -3.12 -24.81
C LEU A 445 -20.93 -1.91 -24.34
N GLN A 446 -21.47 -1.14 -25.29
CA GLN A 446 -22.43 -0.06 -25.04
C GLN A 446 -23.68 -0.30 -25.88
N SER A 447 -24.88 -0.15 -25.31
CA SER A 447 -26.14 -0.38 -26.02
C SER A 447 -26.52 0.82 -26.89
N ASN A 448 -26.82 0.56 -28.15
CA ASN A 448 -27.29 1.56 -29.10
C ASN A 448 -28.82 1.73 -29.03
N PRO A 449 -29.39 2.85 -29.52
CA PRO A 449 -30.85 3.09 -29.53
C PRO A 449 -31.68 2.06 -30.33
N ASP A 450 -31.06 1.25 -31.18
CA ASP A 450 -31.69 0.16 -31.96
C ASP A 450 -31.62 -1.22 -31.26
N GLY A 451 -31.16 -1.27 -30.01
CA GLY A 451 -31.00 -2.49 -29.23
C GLY A 451 -29.76 -3.34 -29.61
N THR A 452 -28.93 -2.89 -30.56
CA THR A 452 -27.59 -3.48 -30.78
C THR A 452 -26.61 -3.04 -29.69
N MET A 453 -25.40 -3.59 -29.73
CA MET A 453 -24.29 -3.22 -28.86
C MET A 453 -23.06 -2.90 -29.70
N SER A 454 -22.32 -1.86 -29.32
CA SER A 454 -21.04 -1.49 -29.94
C SER A 454 -19.90 -1.61 -28.92
N PRO A 455 -18.75 -2.20 -29.28
CA PRO A 455 -17.59 -2.25 -28.41
C PRO A 455 -16.91 -0.88 -28.33
N VAL A 456 -16.77 -0.35 -27.11
CA VAL A 456 -16.15 0.96 -26.83
C VAL A 456 -14.95 0.81 -25.89
N LYS A 457 -13.94 1.68 -26.06
CA LYS A 457 -12.84 1.79 -25.09
C LYS A 457 -13.24 2.79 -24.02
N ILE A 458 -13.05 2.43 -22.76
CA ILE A 458 -13.15 3.32 -21.60
C ILE A 458 -11.82 3.32 -20.84
N LEU A 459 -11.56 4.39 -20.08
CA LEU A 459 -10.44 4.52 -19.15
C LEU A 459 -10.89 5.43 -18.00
N ILE A 460 -11.34 4.83 -16.90
CA ILE A 460 -11.87 5.54 -15.72
C ILE A 460 -10.69 5.83 -14.78
N ASP A 461 -10.34 7.10 -14.56
CA ASP A 461 -9.20 7.48 -13.70
C ASP A 461 -9.54 7.39 -12.20
N ASN A 462 -8.52 7.32 -11.33
CA ASN A 462 -8.66 7.02 -9.90
C ASN A 462 -9.42 5.70 -9.61
N ALA A 463 -9.42 4.74 -10.54
CA ALA A 463 -10.13 3.47 -10.42
C ALA A 463 -9.18 2.27 -10.23
N SER A 464 -8.07 2.47 -9.52
CA SER A 464 -7.04 1.45 -9.26
C SER A 464 -7.59 0.20 -8.56
N LEU A 465 -8.57 0.35 -7.65
CA LEU A 465 -9.26 -0.79 -7.05
C LEU A 465 -10.17 -1.51 -8.02
N ALA A 466 -10.87 -0.81 -8.93
CA ALA A 466 -11.68 -1.49 -9.94
C ALA A 466 -10.81 -2.33 -10.90
N SER A 467 -9.63 -1.80 -11.24
CA SER A 467 -8.57 -2.56 -11.91
C SER A 467 -8.14 -3.78 -11.07
N GLN A 468 -7.75 -3.62 -9.81
CA GLN A 468 -7.31 -4.72 -8.94
C GLN A 468 -8.36 -5.81 -8.78
N ALA A 469 -9.60 -5.44 -8.48
CA ALA A 469 -10.71 -6.34 -8.20
C ALA A 469 -11.02 -7.23 -9.41
N SER A 470 -10.76 -6.75 -10.63
CA SER A 470 -10.94 -7.53 -11.85
C SER A 470 -9.89 -8.65 -12.06
N GLY A 471 -8.85 -8.74 -11.22
CA GLY A 471 -7.81 -9.79 -11.32
C GLY A 471 -8.20 -11.14 -10.70
N PRO A 472 -8.41 -11.22 -9.37
CA PRO A 472 -8.62 -12.48 -8.66
C PRO A 472 -9.73 -13.40 -9.21
N PRO A 473 -10.90 -12.92 -9.68
CA PRO A 473 -12.03 -13.78 -10.07
C PRO A 473 -11.79 -14.69 -11.29
N ASN A 474 -10.72 -14.48 -12.06
CA ASN A 474 -10.29 -15.37 -13.14
C ASN A 474 -8.83 -15.85 -12.97
N SER A 475 -8.21 -15.60 -11.81
CA SER A 475 -6.89 -16.12 -11.47
C SER A 475 -6.98 -17.62 -11.16
N SER A 476 -6.12 -18.41 -11.82
CA SER A 476 -6.08 -19.87 -11.70
C SER A 476 -5.55 -20.38 -10.35
N VAL A 477 -5.00 -19.47 -9.54
CA VAL A 477 -4.49 -19.75 -8.19
C VAL A 477 -5.50 -19.27 -7.15
N GLU A 478 -5.98 -18.02 -7.27
CA GLU A 478 -6.80 -17.36 -6.24
C GLU A 478 -8.23 -17.92 -6.21
N MET A 479 -9.07 -17.63 -7.22
CA MET A 479 -10.53 -17.88 -7.14
C MET A 479 -11.10 -18.79 -8.23
N ALA A 480 -10.40 -19.00 -9.34
CA ALA A 480 -10.96 -19.65 -10.54
C ALA A 480 -10.17 -20.88 -10.97
N TRP A 481 -10.83 -21.78 -11.68
CA TRP A 481 -10.12 -22.81 -12.44
C TRP A 481 -9.66 -22.25 -13.79
N SER A 482 -8.53 -22.75 -14.29
CA SER A 482 -7.86 -22.19 -15.46
C SER A 482 -8.78 -22.22 -16.70
N GLY A 483 -8.89 -21.06 -17.37
CA GLY A 483 -9.74 -20.88 -18.56
C GLY A 483 -11.13 -20.28 -18.31
N ARG A 484 -11.52 -19.97 -17.07
CA ARG A 484 -12.77 -19.24 -16.79
C ARG A 484 -12.72 -17.79 -17.30
N SER A 485 -13.88 -17.24 -17.69
CA SER A 485 -14.04 -15.85 -18.12
C SER A 485 -15.01 -15.08 -17.24
N PHE A 486 -14.92 -13.73 -17.26
CA PHE A 486 -15.91 -12.87 -16.60
C PHE A 486 -17.34 -13.05 -17.12
N ALA A 487 -17.52 -13.40 -18.39
CA ALA A 487 -18.84 -13.57 -18.97
C ALA A 487 -19.52 -14.85 -18.45
N GLU A 488 -18.75 -15.92 -18.24
CA GLU A 488 -19.24 -17.15 -17.56
C GLU A 488 -19.42 -16.95 -16.05
N LEU A 489 -18.58 -16.15 -15.39
CA LEU A 489 -18.80 -15.75 -14.00
C LEU A 489 -20.09 -14.92 -13.84
N GLY A 490 -20.34 -13.99 -14.76
CA GLY A 490 -21.59 -13.23 -14.81
C GLY A 490 -22.80 -14.14 -15.04
N ARG A 491 -22.72 -15.06 -16.01
CA ARG A 491 -23.74 -16.07 -16.30
C ARG A 491 -24.10 -16.90 -15.06
N LYS A 492 -23.09 -17.37 -14.32
CA LYS A 492 -23.26 -18.06 -13.04
C LYS A 492 -23.99 -17.19 -12.02
N LEU A 493 -23.41 -16.04 -11.66
CA LEU A 493 -23.90 -15.23 -10.54
C LEU A 493 -25.27 -14.60 -10.82
N LEU A 494 -25.56 -14.16 -12.05
CA LEU A 494 -26.87 -13.62 -12.42
C LEU A 494 -28.03 -14.64 -12.25
N GLY A 495 -27.71 -15.95 -12.25
CA GLY A 495 -28.65 -17.04 -11.96
C GLY A 495 -28.69 -17.52 -10.50
N LEU A 496 -27.88 -16.95 -9.61
CA LEU A 496 -27.82 -17.31 -8.19
C LEU A 496 -28.46 -16.23 -7.29
N ARG A 497 -28.71 -16.60 -6.03
CA ARG A 497 -29.08 -15.66 -4.96
C ARG A 497 -27.80 -15.17 -4.26
N PRO A 498 -27.55 -13.85 -4.13
CA PRO A 498 -26.34 -13.34 -3.48
C PRO A 498 -26.20 -13.85 -2.05
N LEU A 499 -24.98 -14.21 -1.67
CA LEU A 499 -24.60 -14.64 -0.32
C LEU A 499 -25.43 -15.83 0.22
N ALA A 500 -25.97 -16.69 -0.66
CA ALA A 500 -26.90 -17.75 -0.26
C ALA A 500 -26.27 -18.84 0.63
N GLN A 501 -24.94 -18.94 0.66
CA GLN A 501 -24.18 -19.86 1.51
C GLN A 501 -23.83 -19.26 2.89
N GLN A 502 -24.15 -17.99 3.16
CA GLN A 502 -23.70 -17.18 4.29
C GLN A 502 -24.89 -16.65 5.11
N GLN A 503 -24.78 -16.61 6.44
CA GLN A 503 -25.63 -15.76 7.28
C GLN A 503 -25.31 -14.27 7.04
N VAL A 504 -26.33 -13.41 7.10
CA VAL A 504 -26.19 -11.95 7.16
C VAL A 504 -26.72 -11.47 8.51
N ALA A 505 -26.02 -10.53 9.16
CA ALA A 505 -26.49 -9.93 10.41
C ALA A 505 -27.72 -9.04 10.19
N GLU A 506 -28.62 -8.94 11.18
CA GLU A 506 -29.82 -8.08 11.08
C GLU A 506 -29.48 -6.59 11.15
N ASP A 507 -28.36 -6.26 11.80
CA ASP A 507 -27.76 -4.93 11.88
C ASP A 507 -26.49 -4.77 11.02
N ASP A 508 -26.27 -5.61 9.99
CA ASP A 508 -25.23 -5.32 8.97
C ASP A 508 -25.50 -3.96 8.32
N SER A 509 -24.49 -3.07 8.32
CA SER A 509 -24.63 -1.66 8.00
C SER A 509 -25.02 -1.35 6.55
N VAL A 510 -24.89 -2.34 5.67
CA VAL A 510 -25.12 -2.22 4.22
C VAL A 510 -26.13 -3.27 3.73
N LEU A 511 -26.00 -4.51 4.22
CA LEU A 511 -26.77 -5.68 3.78
C LEU A 511 -28.01 -5.95 4.63
N GLY A 512 -28.09 -5.44 5.87
CA GLY A 512 -29.19 -5.77 6.79
C GLY A 512 -30.58 -5.43 6.23
N LEU A 513 -30.70 -4.33 5.49
CA LEU A 513 -31.92 -3.91 4.78
C LEU A 513 -32.33 -4.82 3.61
N TYR A 514 -31.42 -5.67 3.13
CA TYR A 514 -31.60 -6.55 1.97
C TYR A 514 -31.54 -8.04 2.33
N ARG A 515 -31.27 -8.36 3.60
CA ARG A 515 -31.20 -9.72 4.15
C ARG A 515 -32.48 -10.51 3.85
N ASP A 516 -32.30 -11.76 3.42
CA ASP A 516 -33.41 -12.68 3.18
C ASP A 516 -34.11 -13.07 4.50
N SER A 517 -35.40 -13.39 4.45
CA SER A 517 -36.19 -13.74 5.65
C SER A 517 -35.74 -15.05 6.31
N CYS A 518 -35.00 -15.92 5.62
CA CYS A 518 -34.35 -17.08 6.23
C CYS A 518 -33.01 -16.77 6.91
N GLY A 519 -32.57 -15.51 6.88
CA GLY A 519 -31.31 -15.01 7.45
C GLY A 519 -30.05 -15.29 6.62
N ARG A 520 -30.16 -16.15 5.60
CA ARG A 520 -29.05 -16.51 4.71
C ARG A 520 -29.20 -15.91 3.33
N GLY A 521 -28.18 -15.16 2.91
CA GLY A 521 -28.18 -14.41 1.66
C GLY A 521 -29.08 -13.18 1.65
N LEU A 522 -29.17 -12.56 0.47
CA LEU A 522 -30.02 -11.39 0.21
C LEU A 522 -31.32 -11.80 -0.47
N ASN A 523 -32.39 -11.02 -0.25
CA ASN A 523 -33.67 -11.19 -0.92
C ASN A 523 -33.50 -11.03 -2.45
N GLN A 524 -33.97 -12.02 -3.22
CA GLN A 524 -33.70 -12.06 -4.66
C GLN A 524 -34.42 -10.96 -5.46
N ASP A 525 -35.61 -10.55 -5.01
CA ASP A 525 -36.44 -9.57 -5.73
C ASP A 525 -35.92 -8.14 -5.55
N THR A 526 -35.46 -7.79 -4.35
CA THR A 526 -34.94 -6.44 -4.03
C THR A 526 -33.44 -6.29 -4.24
N ALA A 527 -32.68 -7.38 -4.13
CA ALA A 527 -31.21 -7.37 -4.08
C ALA A 527 -30.51 -8.49 -4.86
N GLY A 528 -31.21 -9.30 -5.67
CA GLY A 528 -30.56 -10.21 -6.60
C GLY A 528 -29.62 -9.49 -7.56
N TYR A 529 -28.51 -10.11 -7.97
CA TYR A 529 -27.42 -9.45 -8.70
C TYR A 529 -27.89 -8.64 -9.93
N ALA A 530 -28.80 -9.19 -10.72
CA ALA A 530 -29.36 -8.50 -11.89
C ALA A 530 -30.22 -7.28 -11.51
N ALA A 531 -30.88 -7.27 -10.35
CA ALA A 531 -31.63 -6.12 -9.84
C ALA A 531 -30.69 -5.03 -9.33
N LEU A 532 -29.66 -5.40 -8.56
CA LEU A 532 -28.63 -4.46 -8.10
C LEU A 532 -27.89 -3.81 -9.27
N ILE A 533 -27.50 -4.56 -10.30
CA ILE A 533 -26.84 -4.00 -11.50
C ILE A 533 -27.75 -2.99 -12.21
N ARG A 534 -29.04 -3.29 -12.38
CA ARG A 534 -30.01 -2.36 -12.99
C ARG A 534 -30.23 -1.09 -12.17
N ARG A 535 -30.11 -1.18 -10.83
CA ARG A 535 -30.26 -0.04 -9.91
C ARG A 535 -28.99 0.81 -9.86
N ALA A 536 -27.82 0.17 -9.80
CA ALA A 536 -26.52 0.80 -9.63
C ALA A 536 -26.00 1.47 -10.91
N PHE A 537 -26.17 0.87 -12.10
CA PHE A 537 -25.46 1.29 -13.31
C PHE A 537 -26.34 1.94 -14.38
N GLN A 538 -25.74 2.87 -15.14
CA GLN A 538 -26.34 3.51 -16.30
C GLN A 538 -26.88 2.47 -17.31
N PRO A 539 -28.13 2.58 -17.79
CA PRO A 539 -28.72 1.61 -18.73
C PRO A 539 -27.91 1.36 -20.00
N LYS A 540 -27.11 2.35 -20.45
CA LYS A 540 -26.23 2.23 -21.62
C LYS A 540 -25.21 1.08 -21.53
N TRP A 541 -24.94 0.56 -20.33
CA TRP A 541 -24.01 -0.55 -20.10
C TRP A 541 -24.69 -1.93 -20.00
N TRP A 542 -25.99 -2.01 -19.67
CA TRP A 542 -26.68 -3.29 -19.44
C TRP A 542 -27.93 -3.53 -20.29
N ASN A 543 -28.53 -2.52 -20.90
CA ASN A 543 -29.84 -2.62 -21.56
C ASN A 543 -29.76 -3.02 -23.05
N GLY A 544 -28.86 -3.96 -23.38
CA GLY A 544 -28.67 -4.47 -24.74
C GLY A 544 -29.62 -5.64 -25.01
N GLN A 545 -30.32 -5.62 -26.15
CA GLN A 545 -31.39 -6.60 -26.43
C GLN A 545 -30.94 -7.81 -27.25
N LYS A 546 -29.82 -7.71 -27.96
CA LYS A 546 -29.23 -8.80 -28.75
C LYS A 546 -28.15 -9.50 -27.92
N LEU A 547 -27.94 -10.79 -28.15
CA LEU A 547 -26.78 -11.51 -27.59
C LEU A 547 -25.49 -11.10 -28.32
N THR A 548 -24.34 -11.35 -27.71
CA THR A 548 -23.04 -11.30 -28.39
C THR A 548 -22.89 -12.45 -29.39
N ALA A 549 -21.83 -12.43 -30.21
CA ALA A 549 -21.51 -13.53 -31.12
C ALA A 549 -21.32 -14.87 -30.37
N ASP A 550 -20.76 -14.81 -29.17
CA ASP A 550 -20.50 -15.95 -28.27
C ASP A 550 -21.73 -16.30 -27.39
N GLY A 551 -22.89 -15.69 -27.66
CA GLY A 551 -24.15 -16.01 -27.00
C GLY A 551 -24.35 -15.42 -25.60
N TYR A 552 -23.61 -14.38 -25.22
CA TYR A 552 -23.78 -13.71 -23.92
C TYR A 552 -24.82 -12.58 -23.98
N THR A 553 -25.54 -12.35 -22.89
CA THR A 553 -26.33 -11.13 -22.69
C THR A 553 -25.42 -9.92 -22.43
N HIS A 554 -25.96 -8.70 -22.52
CA HIS A 554 -25.18 -7.48 -22.24
C HIS A 554 -24.67 -7.44 -20.79
N MET A 555 -25.42 -7.98 -19.82
CA MET A 555 -24.99 -8.05 -18.41
C MET A 555 -23.88 -9.08 -18.18
N GLU A 556 -23.95 -10.23 -18.85
CA GLU A 556 -22.88 -11.25 -18.81
C GLU A 556 -21.59 -10.69 -19.45
N ALA A 557 -21.69 -10.15 -20.67
CA ALA A 557 -20.53 -9.66 -21.42
C ALA A 557 -19.78 -8.51 -20.72
N ASN A 558 -20.51 -7.62 -20.04
CA ASN A 558 -19.93 -6.49 -19.28
C ASN A 558 -19.70 -6.80 -17.78
N PHE A 559 -19.77 -8.06 -17.33
CA PHE A 559 -19.79 -8.35 -15.88
C PHE A 559 -18.55 -7.83 -15.12
N SER A 560 -17.40 -7.80 -15.78
CA SER A 560 -16.15 -7.20 -15.27
C SER A 560 -16.28 -5.71 -14.89
N LEU A 561 -17.08 -4.94 -15.64
CA LEU A 561 -17.30 -3.51 -15.40
C LEU A 561 -18.07 -3.29 -14.10
N TYR A 562 -19.15 -4.05 -13.89
CA TYR A 562 -19.93 -3.98 -12.66
C TYR A 562 -19.14 -4.49 -11.47
N TRP A 563 -18.44 -5.62 -11.65
CA TRP A 563 -17.59 -6.22 -10.64
C TRP A 563 -16.55 -5.24 -10.10
N GLY A 564 -15.72 -4.67 -10.98
CA GLY A 564 -14.64 -3.75 -10.59
C GLY A 564 -15.20 -2.48 -9.92
N LEU A 565 -16.17 -1.83 -10.53
CA LEU A 565 -16.72 -0.58 -10.00
C LEU A 565 -17.52 -0.79 -8.70
N ALA A 566 -18.27 -1.89 -8.55
CA ALA A 566 -19.01 -2.16 -7.32
C ALA A 566 -18.08 -2.47 -6.15
N ILE A 567 -17.06 -3.33 -6.34
CA ILE A 567 -16.08 -3.61 -5.28
C ILE A 567 -15.28 -2.35 -4.93
N MET A 568 -14.83 -1.56 -5.90
CA MET A 568 -14.21 -0.25 -5.64
C MET A 568 -15.12 0.66 -4.81
N MET A 569 -16.44 0.71 -5.09
CA MET A 569 -17.36 1.50 -4.29
C MET A 569 -17.50 0.98 -2.86
N TYR A 570 -17.56 -0.34 -2.64
CA TYR A 570 -17.55 -0.93 -1.29
C TYR A 570 -16.22 -0.66 -0.56
N GLU A 571 -15.07 -0.94 -1.17
CA GLU A 571 -13.77 -0.69 -0.55
C GLU A 571 -13.50 0.81 -0.31
N SER A 572 -14.17 1.71 -1.05
CA SER A 572 -14.15 3.15 -0.76
C SER A 572 -14.81 3.55 0.56
N THR A 573 -15.61 2.67 1.18
CA THR A 573 -16.15 2.90 2.53
C THR A 573 -15.24 2.36 3.64
N LEU A 574 -14.28 1.50 3.33
CA LEU A 574 -13.39 0.84 4.30
C LEU A 574 -12.24 1.76 4.77
N VAL A 575 -12.59 2.91 5.35
CA VAL A 575 -11.66 3.98 5.75
C VAL A 575 -11.47 4.04 7.27
N SER A 576 -10.26 3.77 7.74
CA SER A 576 -9.91 3.70 9.17
C SER A 576 -9.23 4.99 9.65
N ASN A 577 -10.06 5.99 9.97
CA ASN A 577 -9.70 7.38 10.30
C ASN A 577 -9.92 7.79 11.77
N ASP A 578 -10.07 6.83 12.69
CA ASP A 578 -10.17 7.03 14.15
C ASP A 578 -9.22 6.11 14.92
N ALA A 579 -8.01 5.93 14.39
CA ALA A 579 -6.91 5.35 15.18
C ALA A 579 -6.49 6.32 16.31
N PRO A 580 -5.85 5.85 17.39
CA PRO A 580 -5.28 6.72 18.42
C PRO A 580 -4.39 7.84 17.84
N TYR A 581 -3.67 7.55 16.76
CA TYR A 581 -2.92 8.58 16.03
C TYR A 581 -3.80 9.67 15.39
N ASP A 582 -4.96 9.35 14.82
CA ASP A 582 -5.83 10.37 14.22
C ASP A 582 -6.33 11.36 15.27
N ARG A 583 -6.67 10.87 16.47
CA ARG A 583 -7.02 11.73 17.61
C ARG A 583 -5.83 12.58 18.07
N TYR A 584 -4.62 12.02 18.09
CA TYR A 584 -3.39 12.77 18.39
C TYR A 584 -3.10 13.89 17.37
N ALA A 585 -3.22 13.59 16.07
CA ALA A 585 -3.06 14.56 14.99
C ALA A 585 -4.17 15.64 14.98
N LYS A 586 -5.36 15.32 15.51
CA LYS A 586 -6.45 16.27 15.81
C LYS A 586 -6.23 17.09 17.10
N GLY A 587 -5.15 16.83 17.84
CA GLY A 587 -4.72 17.61 19.01
C GLY A 587 -4.85 16.91 20.37
N ASP A 588 -5.41 15.69 20.44
CA ASP A 588 -5.48 14.93 21.69
C ASP A 588 -4.10 14.39 22.09
N GLN A 589 -3.39 15.18 22.88
CA GLN A 589 -2.08 14.83 23.42
C GLN A 589 -2.10 13.62 24.38
N THR A 590 -3.26 13.07 24.75
CA THR A 590 -3.38 11.85 25.56
C THR A 590 -3.58 10.58 24.73
N ALA A 591 -3.92 10.70 23.45
CA ALA A 591 -4.21 9.55 22.58
C ALA A 591 -2.98 8.71 22.18
N LEU A 592 -1.75 9.20 22.36
CA LEU A 592 -0.52 8.39 22.24
C LEU A 592 0.11 8.15 23.61
N SER A 593 0.47 6.90 23.90
CA SER A 593 1.30 6.53 25.05
C SER A 593 2.68 7.21 24.97
N ALA A 594 3.37 7.34 26.11
CA ALA A 594 4.73 7.94 26.13
C ALA A 594 5.72 7.17 25.24
N ALA A 595 5.62 5.83 25.21
CA ALA A 595 6.40 4.99 24.32
C ALA A 595 6.00 5.15 22.85
N ALA A 596 4.70 5.32 22.54
CA ALA A 596 4.25 5.60 21.17
C ALA A 596 4.68 6.99 20.66
N LYS A 597 4.86 7.99 21.54
CA LYS A 597 5.44 9.29 21.17
C LYS A 597 6.93 9.19 20.87
N GLU A 598 7.69 8.42 21.66
CA GLU A 598 9.08 8.11 21.35
C GLU A 598 9.22 7.27 20.07
N GLY A 599 8.28 6.34 19.83
CA GLY A 599 8.19 5.59 18.59
C GLY A 599 7.90 6.45 17.36
N LEU A 600 6.93 7.37 17.46
CA LEU A 600 6.65 8.39 16.43
C LEU A 600 7.89 9.26 16.17
N ARG A 601 8.57 9.68 17.24
CA ARG A 601 9.83 10.42 17.15
C ARG A 601 10.84 9.63 16.33
N ILE A 602 11.16 8.39 16.71
CA ILE A 602 12.11 7.52 15.98
C ILE A 602 11.68 7.27 14.53
N PHE A 603 10.38 7.02 14.30
CA PHE A 603 9.78 6.74 12.99
C PHE A 603 9.97 7.91 12.01
N MET A 604 9.81 9.14 12.49
CA MET A 604 10.07 10.34 11.69
C MET A 604 11.57 10.68 11.58
N ASN A 605 12.41 10.07 12.41
CA ASN A 605 13.77 10.53 12.68
C ASN A 605 14.84 9.52 12.30
N GLU A 606 15.37 8.80 13.30
CA GLU A 606 16.47 7.86 13.14
C GLU A 606 16.09 6.72 12.19
N GLY A 607 14.82 6.28 12.23
CA GLY A 607 14.30 5.24 11.35
C GLY A 607 13.92 5.70 9.94
N ARG A 608 13.75 7.01 9.72
CA ARG A 608 13.34 7.63 8.43
C ARG A 608 12.13 6.99 7.76
N CYS A 609 11.29 6.27 8.49
CA CYS A 609 10.16 5.52 7.94
C CYS A 609 9.17 6.45 7.21
N ILE A 610 9.05 7.70 7.71
CA ILE A 610 8.31 8.82 7.11
C ILE A 610 8.79 9.25 5.71
N ASN A 611 9.96 8.78 5.23
CA ASN A 611 10.42 9.11 3.89
C ASN A 611 9.61 8.36 2.82
N CYS A 612 9.26 7.10 3.10
CA CYS A 612 8.42 6.27 2.23
C CYS A 612 6.96 6.19 2.71
N HIS A 613 6.73 5.97 4.01
CA HIS A 613 5.39 5.88 4.63
C HIS A 613 4.90 7.26 5.08
N HIS A 614 4.50 8.09 4.13
CA HIS A 614 4.14 9.49 4.35
C HIS A 614 2.65 9.75 4.13
N GLY A 615 2.26 11.02 4.29
CA GLY A 615 0.86 11.45 4.25
C GLY A 615 0.01 10.91 5.41
N PRO A 616 -1.23 11.38 5.55
CA PRO A 616 -2.20 10.81 6.48
C PRO A 616 -2.42 9.29 6.32
N GLU A 617 -2.15 8.75 5.13
CA GLU A 617 -2.27 7.33 4.81
C GLU A 617 -1.18 6.43 5.41
N PHE A 618 -0.06 7.00 5.89
CA PHE A 618 1.16 6.25 6.27
C PHE A 618 1.61 5.27 5.18
N ALA A 619 1.61 5.73 3.94
CA ALA A 619 1.79 4.89 2.76
C ALA A 619 2.66 5.60 1.71
N GLY A 620 2.91 4.90 0.60
CA GLY A 620 3.47 5.49 -0.61
C GLY A 620 2.65 5.07 -1.82
N ALA A 621 2.85 5.76 -2.95
CA ALA A 621 2.08 5.61 -4.17
C ALA A 621 0.56 5.85 -3.97
N THR A 622 0.21 6.85 -3.17
CA THR A 622 -1.18 7.28 -3.00
C THR A 622 -1.55 8.35 -4.02
N VAL A 623 -2.85 8.53 -4.24
CA VAL A 623 -3.35 9.61 -5.09
C VAL A 623 -3.01 10.97 -4.49
N SER A 624 -2.97 11.10 -3.16
CA SER A 624 -2.60 12.36 -2.49
C SER A 624 -1.13 12.73 -2.71
N SER A 625 -0.22 11.74 -2.64
CA SER A 625 1.23 11.95 -2.77
C SER A 625 1.68 12.14 -4.22
N ILE A 626 1.16 11.34 -5.15
CA ILE A 626 1.61 11.38 -6.55
C ILE A 626 0.93 12.53 -7.31
N ARG A 627 -0.37 12.80 -7.09
CA ARG A 627 -1.20 13.65 -7.99
C ARG A 627 -2.19 14.57 -7.27
N GLY A 628 -2.06 14.77 -5.97
CA GLY A 628 -3.10 15.34 -5.12
C GLY A 628 -2.62 16.46 -4.23
N VAL A 629 -3.26 16.63 -3.07
CA VAL A 629 -2.99 17.77 -2.17
C VAL A 629 -1.61 17.73 -1.49
N LEU A 630 -0.83 16.65 -1.66
CA LEU A 630 0.53 16.51 -1.14
C LEU A 630 1.59 16.39 -2.25
N SER A 631 1.21 16.37 -3.54
CA SER A 631 2.17 16.29 -4.64
C SER A 631 2.77 17.65 -4.97
N GLU A 632 4.05 17.68 -5.34
CA GLU A 632 4.63 18.84 -6.02
C GLU A 632 3.88 19.11 -7.35
N PRO A 633 3.74 20.36 -7.82
CA PRO A 633 2.72 20.75 -8.80
C PRO A 633 2.75 20.04 -10.17
N ASP A 634 3.88 19.46 -10.54
CA ASP A 634 4.17 18.92 -11.88
C ASP A 634 4.47 17.41 -11.87
N GLY A 635 4.24 16.70 -10.75
CA GLY A 635 4.66 15.30 -10.58
C GLY A 635 3.80 14.27 -11.34
N HIS A 636 4.38 13.58 -12.33
CA HIS A 636 3.73 12.45 -13.00
C HIS A 636 3.92 11.09 -12.29
N GLY A 637 4.56 11.06 -11.12
CA GLY A 637 4.89 9.83 -10.38
C GLY A 637 6.15 9.12 -10.88
N VAL A 638 6.97 9.81 -11.65
CA VAL A 638 8.31 9.40 -12.06
C VAL A 638 9.29 10.46 -11.59
N THR A 639 10.10 10.10 -10.60
CA THR A 639 10.91 11.05 -9.82
C THR A 639 12.38 10.66 -9.90
N LEU A 640 13.30 11.61 -9.76
CA LEU A 640 14.75 11.37 -9.80
C LEU A 640 15.31 11.32 -8.38
N MET A 641 15.73 10.13 -7.90
CA MET A 641 16.30 9.96 -6.56
C MET A 641 17.77 9.53 -6.56
N PRO A 642 18.55 9.88 -5.52
CA PRO A 642 19.74 9.13 -5.16
C PRO A 642 19.35 7.68 -4.83
N MET A 643 20.11 6.71 -5.34
CA MET A 643 20.00 5.30 -4.92
C MET A 643 21.14 4.97 -3.95
N ALA A 644 21.16 3.76 -3.38
CA ALA A 644 22.32 3.27 -2.63
C ALA A 644 23.64 3.31 -3.45
N ILE A 645 23.56 3.24 -4.79
CA ILE A 645 24.64 3.63 -5.72
C ILE A 645 24.11 4.54 -6.84
N GLY A 646 24.62 5.77 -6.90
CA GLY A 646 24.36 6.72 -7.98
C GLY A 646 23.00 7.42 -7.86
N ILE A 647 22.45 7.83 -9.01
CA ILE A 647 21.15 8.50 -9.13
C ILE A 647 20.38 7.76 -10.23
N ALA A 648 19.08 7.56 -10.04
CA ALA A 648 18.20 6.93 -11.01
C ALA A 648 16.80 7.55 -10.97
N PHE A 649 16.06 7.42 -12.07
CA PHE A 649 14.61 7.59 -12.05
C PHE A 649 13.95 6.34 -11.46
N TYR A 650 12.83 6.53 -10.78
CA TYR A 650 12.04 5.46 -10.17
C TYR A 650 10.55 5.79 -10.29
N ASP A 651 9.72 4.78 -10.03
CA ASP A 651 8.28 4.91 -9.90
C ASP A 651 7.93 5.31 -8.46
N GLU A 652 7.28 6.45 -8.26
CA GLU A 652 7.10 7.00 -6.92
C GLU A 652 6.24 6.11 -6.02
N GLY A 653 6.70 5.89 -4.78
CA GLY A 653 6.09 4.97 -3.84
C GLY A 653 6.40 3.48 -4.07
N PHE A 654 7.31 3.15 -5.00
CA PHE A 654 7.80 1.79 -5.23
C PHE A 654 9.29 1.70 -4.93
N TYR A 655 9.67 0.89 -3.93
CA TYR A 655 11.04 0.82 -3.44
C TYR A 655 11.54 -0.63 -3.34
N ASN A 656 12.81 -0.84 -3.69
CA ASN A 656 13.51 -2.08 -3.39
C ASN A 656 14.21 -1.91 -2.04
N ILE A 657 13.69 -2.59 -1.02
CA ILE A 657 14.22 -2.56 0.35
C ILE A 657 15.11 -3.77 0.67
N GLY A 658 15.30 -4.72 -0.26
CA GLY A 658 16.22 -5.84 -0.08
C GLY A 658 15.72 -7.01 0.79
N VAL A 659 14.40 -7.27 0.85
CA VAL A 659 13.80 -8.45 1.51
C VAL A 659 14.15 -9.78 0.81
N ARG A 660 14.24 -9.79 -0.53
CA ARG A 660 14.74 -10.90 -1.34
C ARG A 660 15.70 -10.39 -2.43
N PRO A 661 16.58 -11.24 -3.00
CA PRO A 661 17.36 -10.93 -4.20
C PRO A 661 16.48 -10.43 -5.37
N THR A 662 16.87 -9.31 -5.98
CA THR A 662 16.20 -8.76 -7.18
C THR A 662 15.97 -9.77 -8.32
N PRO A 663 16.85 -10.76 -8.59
CA PRO A 663 16.62 -11.72 -9.68
C PRO A 663 15.52 -12.76 -9.42
N GLU A 664 15.04 -12.88 -8.17
CA GLU A 664 13.90 -13.72 -7.80
C GLU A 664 12.60 -13.02 -8.27
N ASP A 665 12.09 -12.04 -7.52
CA ASP A 665 10.94 -11.22 -7.95
C ASP A 665 11.37 -9.79 -8.27
N ILE A 666 11.13 -9.36 -9.51
CA ILE A 666 11.47 -8.02 -10.00
C ILE A 666 10.39 -6.96 -9.74
N GLY A 667 9.24 -7.32 -9.15
CA GLY A 667 8.20 -6.36 -8.74
C GLY A 667 7.69 -5.49 -9.89
N VAL A 668 7.59 -4.17 -9.67
CA VAL A 668 7.13 -3.20 -10.68
C VAL A 668 8.08 -3.06 -11.88
N GLY A 669 9.30 -3.59 -11.80
CA GLY A 669 10.20 -3.71 -12.95
C GLY A 669 9.70 -4.67 -14.04
N ALA A 670 8.69 -5.48 -13.77
CA ALA A 670 8.17 -6.48 -14.71
C ALA A 670 7.67 -5.90 -16.04
N THR A 671 7.78 -6.73 -17.08
CA THR A 671 7.24 -6.46 -18.43
C THR A 671 6.11 -7.44 -18.69
N VAL A 672 4.96 -6.93 -19.12
CA VAL A 672 3.83 -7.75 -19.53
C VAL A 672 4.07 -8.27 -20.96
N PRO A 673 4.07 -9.59 -21.20
CA PRO A 673 4.33 -10.15 -22.52
C PRO A 673 3.41 -9.54 -23.61
N GLY A 674 4.03 -8.98 -24.65
CA GLY A 674 3.32 -8.35 -25.77
C GLY A 674 2.74 -6.95 -25.51
N LEU A 675 2.71 -6.47 -24.26
CA LEU A 675 2.10 -5.16 -23.90
C LEU A 675 3.10 -4.13 -23.34
N GLY A 676 4.23 -4.55 -22.76
CA GLY A 676 5.31 -3.65 -22.32
C GLY A 676 5.46 -3.49 -20.80
N PRO A 677 6.30 -2.54 -20.33
CA PRO A 677 6.67 -2.41 -18.92
C PRO A 677 5.50 -2.04 -18.00
N LEU A 678 5.53 -2.56 -16.77
CA LEU A 678 4.72 -2.02 -15.68
C LEU A 678 5.20 -0.61 -15.29
N ALA A 679 6.46 -0.47 -14.88
CA ALA A 679 7.02 0.79 -14.39
C ALA A 679 6.81 1.96 -15.36
N TYR A 680 6.25 3.08 -14.89
CA TYR A 680 6.03 4.28 -15.68
C TYR A 680 7.35 4.90 -16.13
N SER A 681 8.36 4.91 -15.26
CA SER A 681 9.73 5.34 -15.59
C SER A 681 10.36 4.55 -16.75
N ARG A 682 10.00 3.26 -16.93
CA ARG A 682 10.41 2.44 -18.08
C ARG A 682 9.58 2.68 -19.34
N ARG A 683 8.34 3.17 -19.22
CA ARG A 683 7.52 3.57 -20.38
C ARG A 683 7.96 4.92 -20.92
N GLU A 684 8.37 5.85 -20.05
CA GLU A 684 9.00 7.11 -20.47
C GLU A 684 10.34 6.90 -21.20
N GLN A 685 11.16 5.92 -20.79
CA GLN A 685 12.35 5.50 -21.56
C GLN A 685 12.04 5.02 -22.98
N LEU A 686 10.81 4.59 -23.26
CA LEU A 686 10.33 4.19 -24.58
C LEU A 686 9.63 5.34 -25.33
N GLY A 687 9.52 6.52 -24.71
CA GLY A 687 8.86 7.71 -25.28
C GLY A 687 7.36 7.80 -25.02
N GLU A 688 6.81 6.99 -24.13
CA GLU A 688 5.39 7.01 -23.76
C GLU A 688 5.16 7.92 -22.53
N ASN A 689 4.13 8.78 -22.56
CA ASN A 689 3.69 9.62 -21.44
C ASN A 689 4.79 10.51 -20.79
N ILE A 690 5.78 10.95 -21.58
CA ILE A 690 6.96 11.72 -21.16
C ILE A 690 6.58 12.92 -20.26
N ASP A 691 7.13 12.96 -19.04
CA ASP A 691 7.07 14.11 -18.13
C ASP A 691 7.88 15.29 -18.72
N PRO A 692 7.29 16.50 -18.85
CA PRO A 692 7.95 17.64 -19.49
C PRO A 692 9.14 18.23 -18.70
N LEU A 693 9.27 17.92 -17.41
CA LEU A 693 10.37 18.32 -16.54
C LEU A 693 11.36 17.18 -16.28
N ASN A 694 10.86 15.96 -16.08
CA ASN A 694 11.65 14.80 -15.66
C ASN A 694 12.06 13.84 -16.78
N VAL A 695 11.79 14.17 -18.06
CA VAL A 695 12.16 13.45 -19.30
C VAL A 695 13.20 12.33 -19.11
N VAL A 696 12.72 11.08 -19.00
CA VAL A 696 13.57 9.90 -18.84
C VAL A 696 14.11 9.43 -20.19
N THR A 697 15.18 10.05 -20.69
CA THR A 697 15.79 9.64 -21.97
C THR A 697 16.36 8.21 -21.93
N PRO A 698 16.47 7.48 -23.07
CA PRO A 698 16.85 6.06 -23.08
C PRO A 698 18.23 5.71 -22.49
N ASP A 699 19.12 6.69 -22.37
CA ASP A 699 20.44 6.58 -21.73
C ASP A 699 20.41 6.79 -20.21
N ARG A 700 19.29 7.25 -19.65
CA ARG A 700 19.12 7.45 -18.20
C ARG A 700 19.03 6.13 -17.47
N ARG A 701 19.51 6.14 -16.22
CA ARG A 701 19.33 5.02 -15.29
C ARG A 701 17.91 5.04 -14.71
N VAL A 702 17.25 3.90 -14.73
CA VAL A 702 16.00 3.62 -14.00
C VAL A 702 16.25 2.51 -12.96
N ALA A 703 15.65 2.60 -11.78
CA ALA A 703 15.86 1.70 -10.65
C ALA A 703 14.53 1.14 -10.10
N VAL A 704 13.99 0.11 -10.76
CA VAL A 704 12.66 -0.45 -10.46
C VAL A 704 12.62 -1.97 -10.28
N ASP A 705 13.71 -2.70 -10.55
CA ASP A 705 13.70 -4.16 -10.35
C ASP A 705 13.83 -4.52 -8.87
N GLY A 706 12.93 -5.36 -8.41
CA GLY A 706 12.74 -5.75 -7.00
C GLY A 706 12.08 -4.65 -6.17
N ALA A 707 11.48 -3.65 -6.82
CA ALA A 707 10.75 -2.58 -6.15
C ALA A 707 9.26 -2.91 -6.04
N PHE A 708 8.71 -2.67 -4.86
CA PHE A 708 7.31 -2.97 -4.53
C PHE A 708 6.65 -1.74 -3.90
N LYS A 709 5.32 -1.65 -4.05
CA LYS A 709 4.51 -0.57 -3.50
C LYS A 709 4.62 -0.51 -1.99
N THR A 710 4.94 0.66 -1.44
CA THR A 710 4.86 0.92 0.00
C THR A 710 3.43 0.67 0.51
N PRO A 711 3.21 -0.25 1.46
CA PRO A 711 1.89 -0.47 2.05
C PRO A 711 1.51 0.66 3.03
N THR A 712 0.24 0.77 3.37
CA THR A 712 -0.18 1.58 4.52
C THR A 712 0.24 0.88 5.81
N LEU A 713 0.56 1.67 6.85
CA LEU A 713 0.81 1.16 8.20
C LEU A 713 -0.42 1.26 9.11
N ARG A 714 -1.57 1.71 8.58
CA ARG A 714 -2.84 1.74 9.33
C ARG A 714 -3.34 0.33 9.57
N ASN A 715 -3.67 0.03 10.83
CA ASN A 715 -4.05 -1.31 11.33
C ASN A 715 -2.97 -2.40 11.16
N VAL A 716 -1.69 -2.02 10.94
CA VAL A 716 -0.62 -2.98 10.59
C VAL A 716 -0.43 -4.09 11.63
N GLU A 717 -0.74 -3.82 12.90
CA GLU A 717 -0.80 -4.80 13.99
C GLU A 717 -1.64 -6.06 13.68
N LEU A 718 -2.69 -5.91 12.86
CA LEU A 718 -3.66 -6.95 12.52
C LEU A 718 -3.39 -7.61 11.16
N THR A 719 -2.33 -7.19 10.44
CA THR A 719 -2.09 -7.57 9.03
C THR A 719 -0.70 -8.20 8.83
N GLY A 720 -0.30 -9.08 9.76
CA GLY A 720 0.82 -10.00 9.54
C GLY A 720 0.35 -11.28 8.82
N PRO A 721 1.28 -12.13 8.31
CA PRO A 721 2.72 -11.93 8.29
C PRO A 721 3.13 -10.82 7.30
N TYR A 722 4.32 -10.26 7.52
CA TYR A 722 4.74 -8.98 6.93
C TYR A 722 5.64 -9.13 5.71
N MET A 723 5.76 -8.03 4.94
CA MET A 723 6.42 -7.93 3.63
C MET A 723 5.66 -8.65 2.50
N HIS A 724 6.00 -8.34 1.24
CA HIS A 724 5.32 -8.90 0.05
C HIS A 724 5.38 -10.44 -0.05
N ASN A 725 6.31 -11.08 0.65
CA ASN A 725 6.46 -12.53 0.75
C ASN A 725 5.93 -13.11 2.08
N GLY A 726 5.40 -12.30 3.00
CA GLY A 726 4.97 -12.75 4.32
C GLY A 726 6.12 -13.34 5.16
N GLY A 727 7.36 -12.91 4.95
CA GLY A 727 8.56 -13.58 5.49
C GLY A 727 8.90 -13.28 6.95
N MET A 728 8.05 -12.53 7.68
CA MET A 728 8.25 -12.10 9.06
C MET A 728 6.93 -12.17 9.84
N LYS A 729 6.93 -12.67 11.08
CA LYS A 729 5.69 -12.84 11.87
C LYS A 729 5.28 -11.62 12.70
N SER A 730 6.23 -10.75 13.05
CA SER A 730 6.05 -9.70 14.06
C SER A 730 6.46 -8.31 13.58
N LEU A 731 5.84 -7.28 14.13
CA LEU A 731 6.30 -5.89 13.94
C LEU A 731 7.73 -5.70 14.46
N THR A 732 8.12 -6.47 15.50
CA THR A 732 9.48 -6.49 16.04
C THR A 732 10.49 -6.97 15.00
N GLU A 733 10.20 -8.04 14.24
CA GLU A 733 11.05 -8.53 13.15
C GLU A 733 11.17 -7.51 12.00
N VAL A 734 10.09 -6.79 11.68
CA VAL A 734 10.08 -5.71 10.69
C VAL A 734 10.96 -4.53 11.12
N VAL A 735 10.86 -4.09 12.38
CA VAL A 735 11.72 -3.01 12.91
C VAL A 735 13.18 -3.48 13.02
N GLN A 736 13.42 -4.74 13.39
CA GLN A 736 14.74 -5.36 13.38
C GLN A 736 15.35 -5.42 11.98
N PHE A 737 14.56 -5.72 10.94
CA PHE A 737 15.00 -5.68 9.54
C PHE A 737 15.56 -4.31 9.14
N TYR A 738 14.81 -3.23 9.37
CA TYR A 738 15.31 -1.88 9.09
C TYR A 738 16.47 -1.48 10.01
N THR A 739 16.53 -2.01 11.24
CA THR A 739 17.66 -1.80 12.17
C THR A 739 18.98 -2.37 11.61
N ARG A 740 18.95 -3.57 11.01
CA ARG A 740 20.09 -4.14 10.25
C ARG A 740 20.22 -3.63 8.81
N GLY A 741 19.27 -2.80 8.36
CA GLY A 741 19.21 -2.24 7.02
C GLY A 741 18.41 -3.13 6.07
N ALA A 742 19.07 -4.10 5.44
CA ALA A 742 18.46 -5.01 4.48
C ALA A 742 19.18 -6.36 4.42
N ASP A 743 18.42 -7.45 4.34
CA ASP A 743 18.93 -8.82 4.25
C ASP A 743 19.80 -9.02 3.00
N PHE A 744 19.34 -8.54 1.84
CA PHE A 744 20.02 -8.71 0.55
C PHE A 744 20.70 -7.44 0.02
N ARG A 745 21.17 -6.57 0.93
CA ARG A 745 21.82 -5.27 0.60
C ARG A 745 22.80 -5.34 -0.57
N LYS A 746 23.72 -6.31 -0.57
CA LYS A 746 24.79 -6.44 -1.58
C LYS A 746 24.26 -6.83 -2.95
N THR A 747 23.28 -7.74 -3.00
CA THR A 747 22.69 -8.24 -4.25
C THR A 747 21.81 -7.18 -4.92
N ASN A 748 21.08 -6.41 -4.12
CA ASN A 748 20.13 -5.42 -4.63
C ASN A 748 20.74 -4.01 -4.78
N ILE A 749 22.03 -3.83 -4.46
CA ILE A 749 22.70 -2.52 -4.25
C ILE A 749 22.55 -1.49 -5.38
N GLN A 750 22.23 -1.93 -6.60
CA GLN A 750 21.90 -1.05 -7.71
C GLN A 750 20.55 -0.35 -7.49
N ASN A 751 19.51 -1.12 -7.19
CA ASN A 751 18.12 -0.63 -7.08
C ASN A 751 17.69 -0.38 -5.62
N LEU A 752 18.53 -0.74 -4.65
CA LEU A 752 18.26 -0.53 -3.24
C LEU A 752 18.10 0.96 -2.92
N ASP A 753 17.05 1.26 -2.17
CA ASP A 753 16.77 2.58 -1.59
C ASP A 753 17.93 3.08 -0.68
N PRO A 754 18.28 4.38 -0.70
CA PRO A 754 19.39 4.92 0.07
C PRO A 754 19.16 4.97 1.59
N ASP A 755 17.92 5.13 2.06
CA ASP A 755 17.59 5.23 3.49
C ASP A 755 17.56 3.87 4.18
N VAL A 756 17.43 2.78 3.42
CA VAL A 756 17.54 1.40 3.90
C VAL A 756 19.01 1.02 4.13
N HIS A 757 19.72 1.75 5.02
CA HIS A 757 21.14 1.56 5.33
C HIS A 757 21.46 1.10 6.76
N GLY A 758 20.43 0.88 7.59
CA GLY A 758 20.57 0.41 8.97
C GLY A 758 20.46 1.54 9.99
N ILE A 759 19.67 1.33 11.03
CA ILE A 759 19.34 2.33 12.05
C ILE A 759 20.22 2.09 13.27
N SER A 760 21.41 2.70 13.30
CA SER A 760 22.42 2.43 14.34
C SER A 760 21.96 2.75 15.76
N GLN A 761 20.98 3.64 15.93
CA GLN A 761 20.38 4.00 17.23
C GLN A 761 19.45 2.91 17.78
N LEU A 762 19.01 1.95 16.95
CA LEU A 762 18.20 0.80 17.35
C LEU A 762 19.05 -0.48 17.54
N GLN A 763 20.31 -0.48 17.10
CA GLN A 763 21.20 -1.64 17.21
C GLN A 763 21.55 -1.92 18.68
N GLY A 764 21.23 -3.14 19.15
CA GLY A 764 21.34 -3.50 20.57
C GLY A 764 20.37 -2.76 21.52
N ASN A 765 19.38 -2.02 21.01
CA ASN A 765 18.49 -1.17 21.78
C ASN A 765 17.02 -1.66 21.69
N PRO A 766 16.62 -2.66 22.51
CA PRO A 766 15.28 -3.24 22.44
C PRO A 766 14.18 -2.28 22.91
N GLU A 767 14.50 -1.30 23.77
CA GLU A 767 13.52 -0.32 24.27
C GLU A 767 13.06 0.63 23.17
N SER A 768 13.98 1.16 22.36
CA SER A 768 13.62 2.00 21.21
C SER A 768 12.99 1.19 20.05
N ILE A 769 13.33 -0.09 19.89
CA ILE A 769 12.61 -0.99 18.96
C ILE A 769 11.15 -1.16 19.43
N ALA A 770 10.95 -1.44 20.73
CA ALA A 770 9.62 -1.57 21.32
C ALA A 770 8.81 -0.27 21.23
N ALA A 771 9.45 0.90 21.38
CA ALA A 771 8.79 2.20 21.18
C ALA A 771 8.23 2.36 19.76
N VAL A 772 9.00 2.01 18.72
CA VAL A 772 8.51 2.05 17.32
C VAL A 772 7.37 1.05 17.11
N VAL A 773 7.47 -0.18 17.63
CA VAL A 773 6.38 -1.17 17.56
C VAL A 773 5.11 -0.65 18.27
N GLU A 774 5.26 0.01 19.41
CA GLU A 774 4.15 0.59 20.17
C GLU A 774 3.49 1.76 19.41
N PHE A 775 4.27 2.58 18.70
CA PHE A 775 3.73 3.59 17.79
C PHE A 775 2.91 2.96 16.66
N LEU A 776 3.40 1.89 16.03
CA LEU A 776 2.69 1.21 14.94
C LEU A 776 1.33 0.64 15.37
N LYS A 777 1.20 0.16 16.62
CA LYS A 777 -0.11 -0.25 17.19
C LYS A 777 -1.08 0.93 17.37
N HIS A 778 -0.59 2.14 17.62
CA HIS A 778 -1.42 3.34 17.69
C HIS A 778 -1.92 3.83 16.31
N LEU A 779 -1.55 3.14 15.22
CA LEU A 779 -2.15 3.28 13.88
C LEU A 779 -3.33 2.32 13.65
N THR A 780 -3.71 1.48 14.63
CA THR A 780 -4.88 0.59 14.58
C THR A 780 -6.16 1.33 15.00
N ASP A 781 -7.20 1.25 14.18
CA ASP A 781 -8.53 1.79 14.47
C ASP A 781 -9.37 0.73 15.21
N GLU A 782 -9.94 1.10 16.36
CA GLU A 782 -10.72 0.15 17.18
C GLU A 782 -12.02 -0.30 16.48
N ARG A 783 -12.49 0.40 15.44
CA ARG A 783 -13.57 -0.12 14.60
C ARG A 783 -13.12 -1.28 13.73
N VAL A 784 -11.89 -1.23 13.20
CA VAL A 784 -11.30 -2.34 12.44
C VAL A 784 -11.04 -3.52 13.37
N ARG A 785 -10.40 -3.29 14.53
CA ARG A 785 -10.14 -4.35 15.51
C ARG A 785 -11.41 -5.06 15.95
N LEU A 786 -12.51 -4.33 16.15
CA LEU A 786 -13.79 -4.85 16.62
C LEU A 786 -14.78 -5.17 15.47
N GLN A 787 -14.39 -5.11 14.20
CA GLN A 787 -15.26 -5.39 13.04
C GLN A 787 -16.56 -4.55 13.04
N LYS A 788 -16.50 -3.31 13.54
CA LYS A 788 -17.62 -2.35 13.60
C LYS A 788 -17.82 -1.67 12.27
N ALA A 789 -19.03 -1.17 12.00
CA ALA A 789 -19.32 -0.44 10.77
C ALA A 789 -18.31 0.68 10.49
N PRO A 790 -17.77 0.77 9.25
CA PRO A 790 -18.16 0.05 8.01
C PRO A 790 -17.48 -1.32 7.78
N PHE A 791 -16.75 -1.84 8.77
CA PHE A 791 -15.98 -3.11 8.70
C PHE A 791 -16.78 -4.35 9.13
N ASP A 792 -18.09 -4.22 9.34
CA ASP A 792 -19.02 -5.32 9.60
C ASP A 792 -19.26 -6.17 8.34
N HIS A 793 -19.66 -7.44 8.48
CA HIS A 793 -19.63 -8.40 7.38
C HIS A 793 -20.56 -9.62 7.57
N PRO A 794 -20.99 -10.28 6.47
CA PRO A 794 -21.66 -11.57 6.55
C PRO A 794 -20.72 -12.69 7.04
N GLU A 795 -21.29 -13.84 7.36
CA GLU A 795 -20.58 -15.07 7.72
C GLU A 795 -19.69 -15.55 6.56
N LEU A 796 -18.50 -16.06 6.86
CA LEU A 796 -17.61 -16.65 5.87
C LEU A 796 -17.08 -17.99 6.36
N VAL A 797 -17.20 -19.03 5.52
CA VAL A 797 -16.58 -20.33 5.75
C VAL A 797 -15.22 -20.33 5.05
N LEU A 798 -14.16 -20.30 5.83
CA LEU A 798 -12.78 -20.35 5.36
C LEU A 798 -12.29 -21.80 5.31
N VAL A 799 -11.34 -22.06 4.41
CA VAL A 799 -10.49 -23.25 4.49
C VAL A 799 -9.29 -22.92 5.39
N ASN A 800 -8.71 -23.93 6.02
CA ASN A 800 -7.56 -23.80 6.90
C ASN A 800 -6.75 -25.12 6.86
N GLY A 801 -6.15 -25.41 5.71
CA GLY A 801 -5.52 -26.67 5.41
C GLY A 801 -6.50 -27.80 5.07
N HIS A 802 -5.95 -29.01 4.96
CA HIS A 802 -6.63 -30.18 4.39
C HIS A 802 -6.35 -31.46 5.17
N SER A 803 -7.26 -32.44 5.03
CA SER A 803 -7.09 -33.83 5.48
C SER A 803 -6.93 -34.77 4.27
N THR A 804 -5.80 -35.47 4.19
CA THR A 804 -5.45 -36.37 3.07
C THR A 804 -6.11 -37.76 3.16
N THR A 805 -7.06 -37.97 4.07
CA THR A 805 -7.71 -39.28 4.29
C THR A 805 -8.64 -39.75 3.16
N THR A 806 -8.85 -38.94 2.12
CA THR A 806 -9.71 -39.23 0.98
C THR A 806 -8.91 -39.11 -0.32
N MET A 807 -9.13 -40.04 -1.26
CA MET A 807 -8.51 -40.05 -2.59
C MET A 807 -9.57 -39.72 -3.66
N PRO A 808 -9.23 -39.02 -4.76
CA PRO A 808 -7.89 -38.55 -5.15
C PRO A 808 -7.55 -37.12 -4.66
N ARG A 809 -8.41 -36.48 -3.85
CA ARG A 809 -8.22 -35.11 -3.35
C ARG A 809 -8.41 -35.03 -1.85
N ALA A 810 -7.60 -34.21 -1.20
CA ALA A 810 -7.72 -33.95 0.22
C ALA A 810 -9.04 -33.23 0.52
N THR A 811 -9.57 -33.43 1.72
CA THR A 811 -10.79 -32.75 2.19
C THR A 811 -10.41 -31.43 2.85
N ASP A 812 -11.01 -30.32 2.41
CA ASP A 812 -10.88 -29.01 3.06
C ASP A 812 -11.20 -29.10 4.56
N ASN A 813 -10.28 -28.65 5.42
CA ASN A 813 -10.57 -28.39 6.83
C ASN A 813 -11.25 -27.02 6.90
N LEU A 814 -12.48 -26.95 7.43
CA LEU A 814 -13.29 -25.73 7.39
C LEU A 814 -13.39 -25.06 8.75
N VAL A 815 -13.26 -23.74 8.78
CA VAL A 815 -13.50 -22.87 9.96
C VAL A 815 -14.50 -21.76 9.62
N VAL A 816 -15.27 -21.31 10.61
CA VAL A 816 -16.31 -20.29 10.43
C VAL A 816 -15.93 -18.97 11.08
N LEU A 817 -15.81 -17.93 10.26
CA LEU A 817 -15.95 -16.54 10.67
C LEU A 817 -17.44 -16.20 10.72
N SER A 818 -17.97 -15.95 11.92
CA SER A 818 -19.38 -15.63 12.12
C SER A 818 -19.75 -14.29 11.49
N ALA A 819 -21.02 -14.10 11.12
CA ALA A 819 -21.51 -12.79 10.68
C ALA A 819 -21.38 -11.76 11.81
N THR A 820 -20.87 -10.57 11.49
CA THR A 820 -20.72 -9.44 12.42
C THR A 820 -21.61 -8.29 11.95
N GLY A 821 -22.43 -7.75 12.86
CA GLY A 821 -23.27 -6.57 12.62
C GLY A 821 -22.55 -5.25 12.90
N ALA A 822 -23.20 -4.11 12.61
CA ALA A 822 -22.63 -2.78 12.71
C ALA A 822 -22.04 -2.43 14.10
N GLN A 823 -22.55 -3.05 15.17
CA GLN A 823 -22.03 -2.87 16.54
C GLN A 823 -20.68 -3.57 16.81
N GLY A 824 -20.22 -4.43 15.90
CA GLY A 824 -18.96 -5.16 16.00
C GLY A 824 -19.06 -6.49 16.74
N GLY A 825 -17.95 -7.24 16.73
CA GLY A 825 -17.82 -8.57 17.30
C GLY A 825 -16.69 -8.68 18.33
N LYS A 826 -16.03 -9.84 18.38
CA LYS A 826 -14.76 -10.03 19.11
C LYS A 826 -13.67 -9.09 18.55
N PRO A 827 -12.62 -8.77 19.33
CA PRO A 827 -11.36 -8.29 18.77
C PRO A 827 -10.78 -9.32 17.77
N LEU A 828 -10.31 -8.85 16.62
CA LEU A 828 -9.50 -9.64 15.69
C LEU A 828 -8.16 -10.04 16.32
N GLN A 829 -7.63 -11.19 15.92
CA GLN A 829 -6.30 -11.65 16.35
C GLN A 829 -5.19 -10.96 15.54
N THR A 830 -4.00 -10.89 16.13
CA THR A 830 -2.74 -10.69 15.38
C THR A 830 -2.23 -12.04 14.86
N PHE A 831 -1.38 -12.03 13.83
CA PHE A 831 -0.75 -13.26 13.34
C PHE A 831 0.12 -13.94 14.42
N GLU A 832 0.81 -13.18 15.27
CA GLU A 832 1.57 -13.71 16.41
C GLU A 832 0.66 -14.47 17.38
N GLN A 833 -0.53 -13.94 17.69
CA GLN A 833 -1.51 -14.61 18.54
C GLN A 833 -2.03 -15.92 17.92
N VAL A 834 -2.17 -16.00 16.60
CA VAL A 834 -2.54 -17.24 15.88
C VAL A 834 -1.43 -18.28 15.94
N LEU A 835 -0.16 -17.88 15.79
CA LEU A 835 0.99 -18.80 15.91
C LEU A 835 1.19 -19.32 17.35
N GLU A 836 0.74 -18.58 18.36
CA GLU A 836 0.85 -18.96 19.77
C GLU A 836 -0.35 -19.77 20.28
N ASN A 837 -1.58 -19.37 19.93
CA ASN A 837 -2.81 -19.86 20.55
C ASN A 837 -3.72 -20.64 19.58
N GLY A 838 -3.38 -20.65 18.29
CA GLY A 838 -4.28 -21.08 17.22
C GLY A 838 -5.29 -20.01 16.81
N LEU A 839 -6.07 -20.36 15.79
CA LEU A 839 -7.07 -19.49 15.15
C LEU A 839 -8.41 -19.58 15.92
N ASP A 840 -8.90 -18.46 16.47
CA ASP A 840 -10.15 -18.36 17.26
C ASP A 840 -11.42 -18.32 16.36
N LEU A 841 -11.47 -19.25 15.41
CA LEU A 841 -12.60 -19.49 14.50
C LEU A 841 -13.17 -20.90 14.73
N PHE A 842 -14.48 -21.05 14.58
CA PHE A 842 -15.15 -22.31 14.94
C PHE A 842 -14.90 -23.40 13.88
N PRO A 843 -14.27 -24.55 14.20
CA PRO A 843 -14.05 -25.62 13.25
C PRO A 843 -15.37 -26.36 12.94
N ILE A 844 -15.64 -26.61 11.66
CA ILE A 844 -16.82 -27.39 11.24
C ILE A 844 -16.53 -28.89 11.40
N SER A 845 -16.96 -29.45 12.53
CA SER A 845 -16.88 -30.89 12.79
C SER A 845 -17.86 -31.67 11.90
N ASN A 846 -17.33 -32.18 10.78
CA ASN A 846 -17.96 -32.78 9.60
C ASN A 846 -18.45 -31.76 8.55
N PRO A 847 -17.84 -31.72 7.35
CA PRO A 847 -18.41 -31.00 6.21
C PRO A 847 -19.67 -31.73 5.72
N ARG A 848 -20.85 -31.20 6.05
CA ARG A 848 -22.12 -31.74 5.56
C ARG A 848 -22.16 -31.58 4.02
N PRO A 849 -22.29 -32.66 3.23
CA PRO A 849 -22.44 -32.50 1.79
C PRO A 849 -23.80 -31.86 1.50
N VAL A 850 -23.80 -30.59 1.10
CA VAL A 850 -24.97 -29.96 0.47
C VAL A 850 -25.00 -30.44 -0.98
N ALA A 851 -25.37 -31.70 -1.16
CA ALA A 851 -25.87 -32.15 -2.45
C ALA A 851 -27.11 -31.32 -2.80
N PRO A 852 -27.28 -30.87 -4.05
CA PRO A 852 -28.51 -30.19 -4.45
C PRO A 852 -29.69 -31.13 -4.20
N ALA A 853 -30.75 -30.61 -3.58
CA ALA A 853 -32.02 -31.34 -3.53
C ALA A 853 -32.48 -31.57 -4.98
N ALA A 854 -32.62 -32.83 -5.38
CA ALA A 854 -33.13 -33.15 -6.71
C ALA A 854 -34.53 -32.52 -6.86
N PRO A 855 -34.85 -31.89 -8.02
CA PRO A 855 -36.13 -31.23 -8.19
C PRO A 855 -37.26 -32.25 -8.07
N THR A 856 -38.15 -32.01 -7.09
CA THR A 856 -39.42 -32.74 -7.00
C THR A 856 -40.26 -32.40 -8.23
N PRO A 857 -40.72 -33.37 -9.03
CA PRO A 857 -41.61 -33.08 -10.15
C PRO A 857 -42.95 -32.55 -9.62
N ASP A 858 -43.46 -31.48 -10.23
CA ASP A 858 -44.67 -30.81 -9.78
C ASP A 858 -45.90 -31.76 -9.76
N PRO A 859 -46.57 -31.93 -8.60
CA PRO A 859 -47.86 -32.59 -8.57
C PRO A 859 -48.93 -31.66 -9.15
N VAL A 860 -49.57 -32.08 -10.24
CA VAL A 860 -50.67 -31.34 -10.90
C VAL A 860 -51.77 -31.02 -9.89
N ALA A 861 -52.26 -29.77 -9.91
CA ALA A 861 -53.13 -29.22 -8.89
C ALA A 861 -54.46 -30.00 -8.70
N ALA A 862 -54.83 -30.19 -7.42
CA ALA A 862 -56.14 -30.67 -7.00
C ALA A 862 -56.76 -29.71 -5.97
N SER A 863 -58.08 -29.50 -6.05
CA SER A 863 -58.83 -28.61 -5.15
C SER A 863 -59.10 -29.25 -3.77
N PRO A 864 -59.41 -28.45 -2.73
CA PRO A 864 -59.47 -28.94 -1.35
C PRO A 864 -60.69 -29.83 -1.07
N ALA A 865 -60.46 -30.87 -0.27
CA ALA A 865 -61.51 -31.71 0.32
C ALA A 865 -61.77 -31.32 1.79
N ALA A 866 -63.02 -31.42 2.23
CA ALA A 866 -63.44 -31.07 3.59
C ALA A 866 -63.17 -32.22 4.60
N VAL A 867 -63.10 -31.85 5.88
CA VAL A 867 -62.88 -32.75 7.03
C VAL A 867 -64.20 -33.32 7.55
N GLU A 868 -64.23 -34.59 7.94
CA GLU A 868 -65.03 -35.12 9.08
C GLU A 868 -64.45 -36.49 9.57
N PRO A 869 -64.88 -37.06 10.73
CA PRO A 869 -63.94 -37.67 11.68
C PRO A 869 -64.04 -39.22 11.84
N ALA A 870 -63.50 -39.75 12.96
CA ALA A 870 -62.92 -41.09 13.04
C ALA A 870 -63.80 -42.24 13.60
N ALA A 871 -63.62 -43.40 12.95
CA ALA A 871 -63.55 -44.77 13.49
C ALA A 871 -64.76 -45.44 14.20
N VAL A 872 -65.36 -46.44 13.53
CA VAL A 872 -65.88 -47.71 14.11
C VAL A 872 -65.64 -48.87 13.11
N GLU A 873 -65.50 -50.10 13.63
CA GLU A 873 -65.45 -51.41 12.93
C GLU A 873 -66.82 -51.90 12.38
N PRO A 874 -66.96 -53.09 11.72
CA PRO A 874 -66.01 -53.90 10.92
C PRO A 874 -66.58 -54.48 9.58
N ALA A 875 -65.70 -55.15 8.81
CA ALA A 875 -65.90 -56.33 7.93
C ALA A 875 -67.17 -56.53 7.05
N ALA A 876 -66.97 -56.78 5.74
CA ALA A 876 -67.27 -58.09 5.10
C ALA A 876 -66.91 -58.17 3.58
N ALA A 877 -66.52 -59.38 3.15
CA ALA A 877 -66.70 -60.02 1.83
C ALA A 877 -66.36 -59.31 0.48
N ALA A 878 -65.58 -60.02 -0.35
CA ALA A 878 -65.49 -59.90 -1.83
C ALA A 878 -66.71 -60.65 -2.48
N PRO A 879 -66.87 -60.86 -3.83
CA PRO A 879 -65.84 -60.93 -4.89
C PRO A 879 -66.29 -60.52 -6.35
N VAL A 880 -65.51 -61.01 -7.35
CA VAL A 880 -65.81 -61.24 -8.79
C VAL A 880 -65.30 -60.19 -9.82
N ALA A 881 -64.84 -60.70 -10.97
CA ALA A 881 -64.25 -60.02 -12.14
C ALA A 881 -65.27 -60.05 -13.33
N PRO A 882 -64.98 -60.10 -14.67
CA PRO A 882 -63.70 -60.10 -15.42
C PRO A 882 -63.65 -59.20 -16.70
N GLU A 883 -62.47 -59.15 -17.37
CA GLU A 883 -62.14 -59.23 -18.83
C GLU A 883 -63.01 -58.57 -19.96
N PRO A 884 -62.59 -58.51 -21.26
CA PRO A 884 -61.39 -59.07 -21.94
C PRO A 884 -60.57 -58.09 -22.84
N ALA A 885 -59.58 -58.64 -23.57
CA ALA A 885 -58.58 -57.96 -24.42
C ALA A 885 -58.70 -58.22 -25.95
N VAL A 886 -57.87 -57.53 -26.76
CA VAL A 886 -57.45 -57.83 -28.17
C VAL A 886 -56.04 -57.17 -28.38
N ILE A 887 -54.88 -57.88 -28.55
CA ILE A 887 -54.19 -58.40 -29.78
C ILE A 887 -53.84 -57.30 -30.83
N GLY A 888 -52.69 -57.17 -31.54
CA GLY A 888 -51.41 -57.91 -31.83
C GLY A 888 -50.94 -57.53 -33.28
N PRO A 889 -49.74 -57.83 -33.88
CA PRO A 889 -48.43 -58.47 -33.51
C PRO A 889 -47.27 -57.42 -33.34
N VAL A 890 -45.94 -57.65 -33.17
CA VAL A 890 -44.95 -58.78 -33.14
C VAL A 890 -43.96 -58.95 -34.35
N GLU A 891 -42.76 -58.30 -34.27
CA GLU A 891 -41.36 -58.80 -34.52
C GLU A 891 -40.82 -59.28 -35.93
N PRO A 892 -39.53 -59.73 -36.15
CA PRO A 892 -38.15 -59.38 -35.64
C PRO A 892 -36.98 -59.32 -36.73
N VAL A 893 -35.69 -59.39 -36.28
CA VAL A 893 -34.40 -59.85 -36.96
C VAL A 893 -33.56 -58.77 -37.72
N VAL A 894 -32.37 -58.26 -37.33
CA VAL A 894 -31.01 -58.77 -36.91
C VAL A 894 -29.96 -58.88 -38.04
N ALA A 895 -28.81 -58.16 -37.93
CA ALA A 895 -27.43 -58.56 -38.34
C ALA A 895 -26.33 -57.53 -37.90
N GLU A 896 -25.08 -57.98 -37.73
CA GLU A 896 -23.86 -57.28 -37.23
C GLU A 896 -22.63 -57.75 -38.08
N PRO A 897 -21.30 -57.50 -37.82
CA PRO A 897 -20.57 -56.58 -36.91
C PRO A 897 -19.28 -55.91 -37.49
N ALA A 898 -18.44 -55.34 -36.59
CA ALA A 898 -16.97 -55.10 -36.68
C ALA A 898 -16.46 -53.84 -37.42
N ALA A 899 -15.30 -53.23 -37.11
CA ALA A 899 -14.21 -53.58 -36.17
C ALA A 899 -13.59 -52.32 -35.47
N ALA A 900 -12.68 -52.51 -34.50
CA ALA A 900 -12.04 -51.44 -33.71
C ALA A 900 -10.52 -51.29 -33.97
N VAL A 901 -9.93 -50.11 -33.67
CA VAL A 901 -8.48 -49.89 -33.44
C VAL A 901 -8.24 -48.71 -32.46
N ALA A 902 -7.24 -48.89 -31.58
CA ALA A 902 -6.49 -47.85 -30.84
C ALA A 902 -5.17 -48.50 -30.34
N PRO A 903 -4.21 -47.78 -29.71
CA PRO A 903 -3.62 -46.46 -30.02
C PRO A 903 -2.08 -46.56 -30.23
N ALA A 904 -1.38 -45.45 -30.53
CA ALA A 904 0.07 -45.30 -30.27
C ALA A 904 0.54 -43.83 -30.34
N ALA A 905 1.56 -43.49 -29.54
CA ALA A 905 2.50 -42.36 -29.70
C ALA A 905 3.90 -42.95 -30.06
N PRO A 906 4.99 -42.17 -30.25
CA PRO A 906 5.50 -41.16 -29.31
C PRO A 906 5.36 -39.70 -29.79
#